data_AF-A0A7M2RLI2-F1
#
_entry.id   AF-A0A7M2RLI2-F1
#
_cell.length_a   1.000
_cell.length_b   1.000
_cell.length_c   1.000
_cell.angle_alpha   90.00
_cell.angle_beta   90.00
_cell.angle_gamma   90.00
#
_symmetry.space_group_name_H-M   'P 1'
#
loop_
_entity.id
_entity.type
_entity.pdbx_description
1 polymer ?
#
loop_
_entity_poly.entity_id
_entity_poly.type
_entity_poly.pdbx_seq_one_letter_code
_entity_poly.pdbx_strand_id
1 'polypeptide(L)'
;MGSNYADIIVDITHEKLDRTFQYKIPENLEGHVSVGSQVFIPFGNGNRRILGYVIGISQTPKYPKEKMKEVESLNSEEDAALSRMIALAGWMKKTYGSTMIQSLKTVIPVRKKGSEKEERYVVINLSQNQASERLEYYEKKNQKARARVLAGLMEKQKMAYKDALKDFRVSAGVMRTLEEQGVLSIKSRTVYRNPVDSRMQGTPVLQMSKEQNAVFDQILEEWKHENRTCLIKGVTGSGKTLIYMKLMEEMLSKGKQVILLIPEIALTYQNIRRFYGYFHDQVTVQNSKMTRAERFDQMERARKGQVQIVIGPRSALFTPFPNLGLIIIDEEHETTYKGESTPRYHARETAIERARLEGAHVVLGSATPSLESYYRCEKGEYALFELNSRYQEACMPKVYSVDMREELKQGNRSILSRRLQSAIQKRLETGEQTMLFLNRRGYAGFVSCRSCGHVMKCPHCDVSLTIHANGKLVCHYCGYETTMVSHCPKCGSPYIGGFRAGTQQIEQVVAKRFPGARIARMDLDTTRGKEGYQKILKAFSEKEYDILIGTQMIVKGHDFPNVTLMGVLSADLSLYASNYRAAERTYQLLVQAEGRSGRGNLPGEAVIQTYHPEHYSIQAAINQDYEEFYQEEISYRRVMGYPPASNLLAVHGSCDREDTLKEAMDYIRRYLDRICDKDGFQIIGPAAENVSKINDMYRNVLYIRQESIEKLVAIREYLERYIEINKGFDPIYIQYDIN
;
A
#
# COMPACT_ATOMS: atom_id res chain seq x y z
N MET A 1 -12.36 11.00 -45.38
CA MET A 1 -12.28 10.89 -43.91
C MET A 1 -11.34 9.74 -43.60
N GLY A 2 -10.33 9.93 -42.76
CA GLY A 2 -9.35 8.89 -42.47
C GLY A 2 -9.99 7.79 -41.62
N SER A 3 -9.93 6.54 -42.06
CA SER A 3 -10.43 5.40 -41.28
C SER A 3 -9.69 5.31 -39.93
N ASN A 4 -10.44 5.16 -38.84
CA ASN A 4 -9.85 4.94 -37.53
C ASN A 4 -9.46 3.47 -37.31
N TYR A 5 -8.37 3.24 -36.59
CA TYR A 5 -7.84 1.91 -36.25
C TYR A 5 -7.78 1.74 -34.74
N ALA A 6 -8.15 0.55 -34.24
CA ALA A 6 -8.10 0.20 -32.83
C ALA A 6 -6.94 -0.77 -32.55
N ASP A 7 -6.10 -0.45 -31.57
CA ASP A 7 -5.15 -1.38 -30.98
C ASP A 7 -5.89 -2.23 -29.93
N ILE A 8 -5.98 -3.54 -30.17
CA ILE A 8 -6.78 -4.47 -29.36
C ILE A 8 -5.88 -5.52 -28.73
N ILE A 9 -6.04 -5.75 -27.43
CA ILE A 9 -5.44 -6.88 -26.72
C ILE A 9 -6.47 -7.98 -26.51
N VAL A 10 -6.05 -9.23 -26.69
CA VAL A 10 -6.89 -10.42 -26.66
C VAL A 10 -6.69 -11.20 -25.37
N ASP A 11 -7.68 -12.00 -25.00
CA ASP A 11 -7.77 -12.72 -23.71
C ASP A 11 -6.44 -13.32 -23.21
N ILE A 12 -6.21 -13.12 -21.91
CA ILE A 12 -4.93 -12.84 -21.25
C ILE A 12 -4.29 -14.12 -20.69
N THR A 13 -4.74 -15.30 -21.13
CA THR A 13 -4.33 -16.58 -20.52
C THR A 13 -2.89 -17.01 -20.85
N HIS A 14 -2.24 -16.37 -21.83
CA HIS A 14 -0.86 -16.71 -22.24
C HIS A 14 0.05 -15.49 -22.32
N GLU A 15 1.13 -15.51 -21.53
CA GLU A 15 2.18 -14.47 -21.51
C GLU A 15 2.89 -14.29 -22.87
N LYS A 16 2.80 -15.27 -23.77
CA LYS A 16 3.36 -15.19 -25.13
C LYS A 16 2.55 -14.30 -26.09
N LEU A 17 1.41 -13.75 -25.67
CA LEU A 17 0.53 -12.89 -26.49
C LEU A 17 0.42 -11.46 -25.96
N ASP A 18 1.46 -10.96 -25.31
CA ASP A 18 1.55 -9.56 -24.86
C ASP A 18 1.85 -8.60 -26.03
N ARG A 19 1.07 -8.73 -27.10
CA ARG A 19 1.12 -7.86 -28.26
C ARG A 19 -0.29 -7.40 -28.61
N THR A 20 -0.35 -6.15 -29.02
CA THR A 20 -1.58 -5.53 -29.48
C THR A 20 -1.77 -5.88 -30.94
N PHE A 21 -3.01 -6.20 -31.32
CA PHE A 21 -3.39 -6.47 -32.69
C PHE A 21 -4.20 -5.26 -33.16
N GLN A 22 -3.79 -4.66 -34.27
CA GLN A 22 -4.50 -3.50 -34.79
C GLN A 22 -5.61 -3.96 -35.74
N TYR A 23 -6.82 -3.44 -35.52
CA TYR A 23 -8.01 -3.70 -36.33
C TYR A 23 -8.54 -2.41 -36.92
N LYS A 24 -9.21 -2.49 -38.07
CA LYS A 24 -9.93 -1.34 -38.64
C LYS A 24 -11.27 -1.18 -37.92
N ILE A 25 -11.61 0.04 -37.55
CA ILE A 25 -12.93 0.38 -37.02
C ILE A 25 -13.85 0.61 -38.22
N PRO A 26 -14.91 -0.20 -38.40
CA PRO A 26 -15.86 0.02 -39.49
C PRO A 26 -16.69 1.28 -39.23
N GLU A 27 -17.18 1.93 -40.29
CA GLU A 27 -17.87 3.24 -40.21
C GLU A 27 -19.08 3.22 -39.25
N ASN A 28 -19.78 2.10 -39.17
CA ASN A 28 -20.92 1.91 -38.25
C ASN A 28 -20.53 1.86 -36.76
N LEU A 29 -19.24 1.68 -36.45
CA LEU A 29 -18.70 1.66 -35.08
C LEU A 29 -17.85 2.90 -34.79
N GLU A 30 -17.64 3.79 -35.75
CA GLU A 30 -16.95 5.06 -35.51
C GLU A 30 -17.73 5.93 -34.51
N GLY A 31 -17.01 6.58 -33.60
CA GLY A 31 -17.57 7.35 -32.49
C GLY A 31 -18.12 6.52 -31.31
N HIS A 32 -18.35 5.22 -31.48
CA HIS A 32 -18.85 4.33 -30.43
C HIS A 32 -17.73 3.51 -29.77
N VAL A 33 -16.63 3.29 -30.48
CA VAL A 33 -15.44 2.62 -29.95
C VAL A 33 -14.52 3.64 -29.29
N SER A 34 -14.17 3.40 -28.03
CA SER A 34 -13.23 4.20 -27.25
C SER A 34 -12.18 3.33 -26.56
N VAL A 35 -11.12 3.93 -26.02
CA VAL A 35 -10.15 3.18 -25.20
C VAL A 35 -10.86 2.64 -23.95
N GLY A 36 -10.70 1.34 -23.71
CA GLY A 36 -11.43 0.58 -22.68
C GLY A 36 -12.59 -0.24 -23.24
N SER A 37 -13.09 0.07 -24.45
CA SER A 37 -14.23 -0.63 -25.05
C SER A 37 -13.99 -2.13 -25.21
N GLN A 38 -15.03 -2.91 -24.91
CA GLN A 38 -15.06 -4.35 -25.12
C GLN A 38 -15.60 -4.66 -26.51
N VAL A 39 -14.80 -5.36 -27.32
CA VAL A 39 -15.11 -5.62 -28.73
C VAL A 39 -14.92 -7.09 -29.08
N PHE A 40 -15.79 -7.61 -29.93
CA PHE A 40 -15.58 -8.91 -30.55
C PHE A 40 -14.75 -8.74 -31.82
N ILE A 41 -13.72 -9.57 -31.94
CA ILE A 41 -12.80 -9.56 -33.07
C ILE A 41 -12.54 -10.97 -33.62
N PRO A 42 -12.27 -11.10 -34.92
CA PRO A 42 -11.82 -12.36 -35.51
C PRO A 42 -10.32 -12.54 -35.26
N PHE A 43 -9.95 -13.64 -34.62
CA PHE A 43 -8.57 -13.91 -34.22
C PHE A 43 -7.99 -15.22 -34.77
N GLY A 44 -6.70 -15.17 -35.13
CA GLY A 44 -5.96 -16.29 -35.74
C GLY A 44 -6.38 -16.60 -37.18
N ASN A 45 -5.79 -17.65 -37.75
CA ASN A 45 -6.08 -18.09 -39.13
C ASN A 45 -7.51 -18.62 -39.30
N GLY A 46 -8.09 -19.17 -38.23
CA GLY A 46 -9.46 -19.70 -38.24
C GLY A 46 -10.56 -18.68 -37.94
N ASN A 47 -10.25 -17.37 -37.90
CA ASN A 47 -11.19 -16.28 -37.59
C ASN A 47 -12.09 -16.58 -36.38
N ARG A 48 -11.51 -17.09 -35.29
CA ARG A 48 -12.29 -17.35 -34.09
C ARG A 48 -12.74 -16.03 -33.51
N ARG A 49 -14.05 -15.88 -33.31
CA ARG A 49 -14.62 -14.75 -32.59
C ARG A 49 -14.18 -14.79 -31.14
N ILE A 50 -13.43 -13.79 -30.70
CA ILE A 50 -12.97 -13.67 -29.32
C ILE A 50 -13.24 -12.27 -28.79
N LEU A 51 -13.33 -12.16 -27.47
CA LEU A 51 -13.38 -10.88 -26.79
C LEU A 51 -11.98 -10.26 -26.79
N GLY A 52 -11.92 -8.99 -27.19
CA GLY A 52 -10.75 -8.14 -27.10
C GLY A 52 -11.09 -6.82 -26.43
N TYR A 53 -10.05 -6.15 -25.98
CA TYR A 53 -10.15 -4.87 -25.29
C TYR A 53 -9.37 -3.81 -26.06
N VAL A 54 -10.03 -2.70 -26.36
CA VAL A 54 -9.41 -1.57 -27.07
C VAL A 54 -8.51 -0.83 -26.09
N ILE A 55 -7.22 -0.70 -26.43
CA ILE A 55 -6.23 -0.02 -25.57
C ILE A 55 -5.65 1.24 -26.20
N GLY A 56 -5.96 1.50 -27.47
CA GLY A 56 -5.49 2.66 -28.21
C GLY A 56 -6.28 2.82 -29.50
N ILE A 57 -6.41 4.05 -29.97
CA ILE A 57 -7.02 4.39 -31.26
C ILE A 57 -6.03 5.27 -32.02
N SER A 58 -5.81 4.95 -33.29
CA SER A 58 -4.91 5.72 -34.17
C SER A 58 -5.54 5.91 -35.55
N GLN A 59 -5.15 7.00 -36.22
CA GLN A 59 -5.52 7.25 -37.62
C GLN A 59 -4.54 6.59 -38.61
N THR A 60 -3.38 6.14 -38.12
CA THR A 60 -2.34 5.51 -38.91
C THR A 60 -2.37 3.99 -38.76
N PRO A 61 -2.37 3.22 -39.87
CA PRO A 61 -2.21 1.78 -39.84
C PRO A 61 -0.74 1.42 -39.55
N LYS A 62 -0.52 0.54 -38.57
CA LYS A 62 0.78 -0.05 -38.22
C LYS A 62 1.11 -1.27 -39.10
N TYR A 63 0.11 -1.83 -39.77
CA TYR A 63 0.23 -3.00 -40.64
C TYR A 63 -0.39 -2.73 -42.01
N PRO A 64 -0.02 -3.48 -43.06
CA PRO A 64 -0.62 -3.31 -44.39
C PRO A 64 -2.14 -3.48 -44.34
N LYS A 65 -2.88 -2.49 -44.88
CA LYS A 65 -4.36 -2.43 -44.82
C LYS A 65 -5.03 -3.70 -45.36
N GLU A 66 -4.46 -4.29 -46.41
CA GLU A 66 -4.90 -5.54 -47.06
C GLU A 66 -4.99 -6.74 -46.09
N LYS A 67 -4.20 -6.73 -45.02
CA LYS A 67 -4.10 -7.82 -44.04
C LYS A 67 -4.85 -7.54 -42.74
N MET A 68 -5.42 -6.33 -42.60
CA MET A 68 -6.12 -5.92 -41.40
C MET A 68 -7.56 -6.42 -41.43
N LYS A 69 -8.00 -6.99 -40.31
CA LYS A 69 -9.39 -7.38 -40.11
C LYS A 69 -10.16 -6.23 -39.47
N GLU A 70 -11.47 -6.25 -39.61
CA GLU A 70 -12.37 -5.26 -39.00
C GLU A 70 -12.86 -5.73 -37.62
N VAL A 71 -13.22 -4.78 -36.78
CA VAL A 71 -13.95 -5.06 -35.53
C VAL A 71 -15.36 -5.56 -35.89
N GLU A 72 -15.77 -6.71 -35.35
CA GLU A 72 -17.08 -7.29 -35.69
C GLU A 72 -18.24 -6.55 -35.02
N SER A 73 -18.11 -6.30 -33.71
CA SER A 73 -19.18 -5.72 -32.90
C SER A 73 -18.65 -5.24 -31.54
N LEU A 74 -19.34 -4.26 -30.95
CA LEU A 74 -19.21 -3.95 -29.53
C LEU A 74 -19.88 -5.05 -28.69
N ASN A 75 -19.35 -5.29 -27.50
CA ASN A 75 -20.03 -6.14 -26.53
C ASN A 75 -21.25 -5.38 -25.97
N SER A 76 -22.46 -5.85 -26.26
CA SER A 76 -23.71 -5.23 -25.80
C SER A 76 -23.92 -5.34 -24.28
N GLU A 77 -23.25 -6.29 -23.62
CA GLU A 77 -23.23 -6.43 -22.15
C GLU A 77 -21.94 -5.83 -21.58
N GLU A 78 -21.59 -4.61 -22.01
CA GLU A 78 -20.36 -3.97 -21.58
C GLU A 78 -20.36 -3.71 -20.07
N ASP A 79 -19.39 -4.28 -19.38
CA ASP A 79 -19.11 -3.94 -18.00
C ASP A 79 -18.31 -2.64 -17.93
N ALA A 80 -19.02 -1.53 -17.72
CA ALA A 80 -18.43 -0.20 -17.64
C ALA A 80 -17.34 -0.08 -16.54
N ALA A 81 -17.47 -0.82 -15.43
CA ALA A 81 -16.44 -0.83 -14.40
C ALA A 81 -15.16 -1.49 -14.91
N LEU A 82 -15.28 -2.60 -15.64
CA LEU A 82 -14.15 -3.29 -16.25
C LEU A 82 -13.50 -2.46 -17.37
N SER A 83 -14.28 -1.81 -18.22
CA SER A 83 -13.78 -0.94 -19.30
C SER A 83 -12.93 0.21 -18.74
N ARG A 84 -13.35 0.82 -17.62
CA ARG A 84 -12.57 1.86 -16.92
C ARG A 84 -11.29 1.32 -16.29
N MET A 85 -11.32 0.10 -15.74
CA MET A 85 -10.09 -0.54 -15.23
C MET A 85 -9.10 -0.82 -16.36
N ILE A 86 -9.56 -1.19 -17.55
CA ILE A 86 -8.69 -1.41 -18.71
C ILE A 86 -8.07 -0.11 -19.19
N ALA A 87 -8.86 0.98 -19.25
CA ALA A 87 -8.32 2.31 -19.54
C ALA A 87 -7.24 2.71 -18.53
N LEU A 88 -7.48 2.44 -17.24
CA LEU A 88 -6.49 2.64 -16.18
C LEU A 88 -5.22 1.79 -16.40
N ALA A 89 -5.35 0.51 -16.80
CA ALA A 89 -4.19 -0.31 -17.15
C ALA A 89 -3.40 0.25 -18.35
N GLY A 90 -4.09 0.79 -19.37
CA GLY A 90 -3.45 1.47 -20.49
C GLY A 90 -2.63 2.68 -20.04
N TRP A 91 -3.19 3.49 -19.14
CA TRP A 91 -2.46 4.59 -18.50
C TRP A 91 -1.28 4.08 -17.65
N MET A 92 -1.47 3.06 -16.81
CA MET A 92 -0.40 2.49 -15.97
C MET A 92 0.76 1.94 -16.80
N LYS A 93 0.47 1.31 -17.94
CA LYS A 93 1.47 0.86 -18.91
C LYS A 93 2.32 2.04 -19.39
N LYS A 94 1.67 3.10 -19.88
CA LYS A 94 2.33 4.30 -20.40
C LYS A 94 3.10 5.06 -19.31
N THR A 95 2.55 5.17 -18.11
CA THR A 95 3.14 5.97 -17.03
C THR A 95 4.29 5.22 -16.36
N TYR A 96 4.13 3.94 -16.03
CA TYR A 96 5.09 3.19 -15.22
C TYR A 96 6.06 2.30 -16.01
N GLY A 97 6.01 2.30 -17.36
CA GLY A 97 6.95 1.53 -18.18
C GLY A 97 6.84 0.02 -17.92
N SER A 98 5.62 -0.51 -18.00
CA SER A 98 5.34 -1.94 -17.86
C SER A 98 4.68 -2.47 -19.12
N THR A 99 4.54 -3.79 -19.21
CA THR A 99 3.80 -4.36 -20.32
C THR A 99 2.29 -4.34 -20.09
N MET A 100 1.51 -4.45 -21.17
CA MET A 100 0.05 -4.34 -21.07
C MET A 100 -0.53 -5.49 -20.25
N ILE A 101 -0.03 -6.72 -20.42
CA ILE A 101 -0.47 -7.88 -19.62
C ILE A 101 -0.19 -7.69 -18.13
N GLN A 102 0.95 -7.09 -17.77
CA GLN A 102 1.30 -6.84 -16.37
C GLN A 102 0.34 -5.81 -15.75
N SER A 103 0.04 -4.73 -16.47
CA SER A 103 -0.94 -3.74 -16.05
C SER A 103 -2.35 -4.33 -15.95
N LEU A 104 -2.79 -5.12 -16.92
CA LEU A 104 -4.10 -5.78 -16.88
C LEU A 104 -4.22 -6.79 -15.74
N LYS A 105 -3.21 -7.62 -15.49
CA LYS A 105 -3.18 -8.56 -14.34
C LYS A 105 -3.23 -7.83 -12.99
N THR A 106 -2.86 -6.55 -12.97
CA THR A 106 -2.88 -5.71 -11.77
C THR A 106 -4.28 -5.17 -11.49
N VAL A 107 -5.00 -4.73 -12.53
CA VAL A 107 -6.32 -4.08 -12.38
C VAL A 107 -7.51 -5.04 -12.51
N ILE A 108 -7.34 -6.19 -13.19
CA ILE A 108 -8.40 -7.15 -13.45
C ILE A 108 -8.35 -8.32 -12.46
N PRO A 109 -9.48 -8.73 -11.88
CA PRO A 109 -9.56 -9.93 -11.05
C PRO A 109 -9.33 -11.20 -11.91
N VAL A 110 -8.22 -11.92 -11.68
CA VAL A 110 -7.91 -13.15 -12.42
C VAL A 110 -8.73 -14.34 -11.90
N ARG A 111 -9.64 -14.86 -12.74
CA ARG A 111 -10.48 -16.03 -12.42
C ARG A 111 -9.63 -17.30 -12.33
N LYS A 112 -9.73 -18.03 -11.22
CA LYS A 112 -9.21 -19.41 -11.13
C LYS A 112 -10.38 -20.39 -11.31
N LYS A 113 -10.29 -21.32 -12.28
CA LYS A 113 -11.25 -22.41 -12.46
C LYS A 113 -11.41 -23.18 -11.13
N GLY A 114 -12.65 -23.33 -10.65
CA GLY A 114 -13.01 -24.11 -9.45
C GLY A 114 -13.08 -23.33 -8.13
N SER A 115 -13.21 -22.01 -8.13
CA SER A 115 -13.13 -21.16 -6.92
C SER A 115 -14.46 -20.85 -6.22
N GLU A 116 -15.61 -21.08 -6.86
CA GLU A 116 -16.90 -20.80 -6.22
C GLU A 116 -17.20 -21.85 -5.15
N LYS A 117 -17.26 -21.41 -3.88
CA LYS A 117 -17.79 -22.23 -2.80
C LYS A 117 -19.31 -22.17 -2.87
N GLU A 118 -19.91 -23.15 -3.53
CA GLU A 118 -21.36 -23.35 -3.45
C GLU A 118 -21.73 -23.86 -2.05
N GLU A 119 -22.53 -23.09 -1.32
CA GLU A 119 -23.26 -23.65 -0.19
C GLU A 119 -24.62 -24.12 -0.69
N ARG A 120 -24.90 -25.40 -0.45
CA ARG A 120 -26.18 -26.02 -0.76
C ARG A 120 -27.07 -25.93 0.47
N TYR A 121 -28.30 -25.49 0.28
CA TYR A 121 -29.34 -25.50 1.30
C TYR A 121 -30.43 -26.47 0.90
N VAL A 122 -31.04 -27.09 1.89
CA VAL A 122 -32.21 -27.93 1.77
C VAL A 122 -33.40 -27.11 2.24
N VAL A 123 -34.41 -26.99 1.38
CA VAL A 123 -35.66 -26.27 1.68
C VAL A 123 -36.82 -27.24 1.49
N ILE A 124 -37.73 -27.29 2.45
CA ILE A 124 -38.95 -28.08 2.30
C ILE A 124 -39.83 -27.46 1.19
N ASN A 125 -40.37 -28.30 0.31
CA ASN A 125 -41.14 -27.84 -0.86
C ASN A 125 -42.64 -28.13 -0.72
N LEU A 126 -43.06 -28.64 0.45
CA LEU A 126 -44.44 -28.99 0.77
C LEU A 126 -45.05 -27.96 1.73
N SER A 127 -46.35 -27.73 1.60
CA SER A 127 -47.12 -27.00 2.62
C SER A 127 -47.19 -27.79 3.93
N GLN A 128 -47.50 -27.13 5.04
CA GLN A 128 -47.51 -27.76 6.37
C GLN A 128 -48.48 -28.95 6.46
N ASN A 129 -49.63 -28.87 5.79
CA ASN A 129 -50.61 -29.96 5.71
C ASN A 129 -50.07 -31.14 4.89
N GLN A 130 -49.51 -30.87 3.70
CA GLN A 130 -48.93 -31.90 2.84
C GLN A 130 -47.70 -32.58 3.47
N ALA A 131 -46.89 -31.83 4.20
CA ALA A 131 -45.73 -32.36 4.92
C ALA A 131 -46.16 -33.30 6.05
N SER A 132 -47.25 -32.97 6.77
CA SER A 132 -47.81 -33.81 7.84
C SER A 132 -48.35 -35.15 7.30
N GLU A 133 -49.13 -35.11 6.22
CA GLU A 133 -49.64 -36.33 5.56
C GLU A 133 -48.50 -37.22 5.03
N ARG A 134 -47.47 -36.60 4.47
CA ARG A 134 -46.31 -37.31 3.91
C ARG A 134 -45.43 -37.91 5.00
N LEU A 135 -45.32 -37.25 6.16
CA LEU A 135 -44.63 -37.76 7.34
C LEU A 135 -45.32 -39.01 7.86
N GLU A 136 -46.66 -38.97 8.03
CA GLU A 136 -47.45 -40.10 8.50
C GLU A 136 -47.35 -41.30 7.55
N TYR A 137 -47.31 -41.05 6.24
CA TYR A 137 -47.06 -42.09 5.24
C TYR A 137 -45.67 -42.74 5.42
N TYR A 138 -44.62 -41.95 5.65
CA TYR A 138 -43.27 -42.48 5.84
C TYR A 138 -43.13 -43.27 7.15
N GLU A 139 -43.84 -42.87 8.21
CA GLU A 139 -43.90 -43.61 9.47
C GLU A 139 -44.63 -44.95 9.30
N LYS A 140 -45.80 -44.96 8.65
CA LYS A 140 -46.58 -46.17 8.34
C LYS A 140 -45.81 -47.17 7.47
N LYS A 141 -44.98 -46.69 6.54
CA LYS A 141 -44.13 -47.53 5.68
C LYS A 141 -42.76 -47.84 6.29
N ASN A 142 -42.54 -47.52 7.57
CA ASN A 142 -41.31 -47.77 8.31
C ASN A 142 -40.04 -47.13 7.68
N GLN A 143 -40.21 -46.02 6.94
CA GLN A 143 -39.15 -45.28 6.26
C GLN A 143 -38.48 -44.26 7.20
N LYS A 144 -37.90 -44.76 8.30
CA LYS A 144 -37.39 -43.97 9.44
C LYS A 144 -36.38 -42.86 9.10
N ALA A 145 -35.62 -43.01 8.01
CA ALA A 145 -34.67 -41.99 7.56
C ALA A 145 -35.37 -40.79 6.88
N ARG A 146 -36.40 -41.06 6.06
CA ARG A 146 -37.17 -40.01 5.36
C ARG A 146 -38.08 -39.26 6.32
N ALA A 147 -38.70 -39.96 7.26
CA ALA A 147 -39.51 -39.37 8.32
C ALA A 147 -38.70 -38.38 9.17
N ARG A 148 -37.47 -38.74 9.60
CA ARG A 148 -36.59 -37.84 10.37
C ARG A 148 -36.20 -36.56 9.61
N VAL A 149 -35.88 -36.69 8.32
CA VAL A 149 -35.54 -35.52 7.48
C VAL A 149 -36.75 -34.60 7.34
N LEU A 150 -37.94 -35.16 7.07
CA LEU A 150 -39.15 -34.36 6.88
C LEU A 150 -39.59 -33.67 8.19
N ALA A 151 -39.61 -34.40 9.31
CA ALA A 151 -39.93 -33.83 10.63
C ALA A 151 -38.98 -32.69 11.02
N GLY A 152 -37.67 -32.88 10.84
CA GLY A 152 -36.69 -31.84 11.15
C GLY A 152 -36.73 -30.63 10.21
N LEU A 153 -37.13 -30.83 8.95
CA LEU A 153 -37.34 -29.72 8.00
C LEU A 153 -38.68 -29.02 8.19
N MET A 154 -39.71 -29.67 8.75
CA MET A 154 -40.96 -29.01 9.14
C MET A 154 -40.75 -27.98 10.26
N GLU A 155 -39.80 -28.26 11.17
CA GLU A 155 -39.46 -27.34 12.26
C GLU A 155 -38.56 -26.18 11.80
N LYS A 156 -37.47 -26.48 11.06
CA LYS A 156 -36.47 -25.46 10.70
C LYS A 156 -36.73 -24.77 9.35
N GLN A 157 -37.61 -25.32 8.51
CA GLN A 157 -37.96 -24.94 7.12
C GLN A 157 -36.81 -24.89 6.09
N LYS A 158 -35.61 -24.47 6.50
CA LYS A 158 -34.39 -24.36 5.70
C LYS A 158 -33.17 -24.75 6.53
N MET A 159 -32.26 -25.52 5.93
CA MET A 159 -31.02 -25.94 6.59
C MET A 159 -29.87 -26.04 5.60
N ALA A 160 -28.62 -25.88 6.06
CA ALA A 160 -27.45 -26.17 5.21
C ALA A 160 -27.38 -27.68 4.93
N TYR A 161 -27.04 -28.05 3.70
CA TYR A 161 -27.05 -29.44 3.22
C TYR A 161 -26.11 -30.34 4.03
N LYS A 162 -24.93 -29.85 4.42
CA LYS A 162 -23.97 -30.61 5.24
C LYS A 162 -24.50 -30.86 6.65
N ASP A 163 -25.15 -29.86 7.24
CA ASP A 163 -25.73 -29.96 8.58
C ASP A 163 -26.94 -30.89 8.55
N ALA A 164 -27.78 -30.81 7.52
CA ALA A 164 -28.90 -31.73 7.32
C ALA A 164 -28.46 -33.21 7.22
N LEU A 165 -27.36 -33.51 6.52
CA LEU A 165 -26.80 -34.87 6.46
C LEU A 165 -26.32 -35.37 7.84
N LYS A 166 -25.69 -34.48 8.61
CA LYS A 166 -25.10 -34.80 9.93
C LYS A 166 -26.16 -34.91 11.02
N ASP A 167 -27.02 -33.90 11.15
CA ASP A 167 -28.04 -33.76 12.19
C ASP A 167 -29.12 -34.82 12.02
N PHE A 168 -29.58 -35.06 10.78
CA PHE A 168 -30.58 -36.09 10.51
C PHE A 168 -29.97 -37.50 10.37
N ARG A 169 -28.64 -37.61 10.33
CA ARG A 169 -27.88 -38.86 10.16
C ARG A 169 -28.38 -39.65 8.96
N VAL A 170 -28.37 -39.01 7.80
CA VAL A 170 -28.83 -39.59 6.52
C VAL A 170 -27.75 -39.46 5.43
N SER A 171 -27.80 -40.33 4.44
CA SER A 171 -26.88 -40.29 3.30
C SER A 171 -27.38 -39.34 2.20
N ALA A 172 -26.47 -38.91 1.32
CA ALA A 172 -26.81 -38.09 0.16
C ALA A 172 -27.84 -38.74 -0.76
N GLY A 173 -27.89 -40.07 -0.83
CA GLY A 173 -28.89 -40.82 -1.60
C GLY A 173 -30.32 -40.59 -1.10
N VAL A 174 -30.53 -40.52 0.22
CA VAL A 174 -31.85 -40.25 0.81
C VAL A 174 -32.33 -38.83 0.47
N MET A 175 -31.42 -37.86 0.51
CA MET A 175 -31.72 -36.47 0.17
C MET A 175 -32.09 -36.33 -1.31
N ARG A 176 -31.37 -37.03 -2.20
CA ARG A 176 -31.66 -37.04 -3.65
C ARG A 176 -33.01 -37.65 -3.96
N THR A 177 -33.38 -38.76 -3.32
CA THR A 177 -34.71 -39.36 -3.52
C THR A 177 -35.84 -38.46 -3.03
N LEU A 178 -35.65 -37.74 -1.91
CA LEU A 178 -36.64 -36.78 -1.43
C LEU A 178 -36.77 -35.56 -2.34
N GLU A 179 -35.68 -35.16 -3.00
CA GLU A 179 -35.69 -34.14 -4.05
C GLU A 179 -36.42 -34.60 -5.30
N GLU A 180 -36.13 -35.82 -5.81
CA GLU A 180 -36.82 -36.43 -6.95
C GLU A 180 -38.33 -36.64 -6.70
N GLN A 181 -38.71 -36.87 -5.44
CA GLN A 181 -40.11 -36.97 -5.01
C GLN A 181 -40.80 -35.62 -4.79
N GLY A 182 -40.09 -34.50 -5.02
CA GLY A 182 -40.62 -33.14 -4.85
C GLY A 182 -40.88 -32.72 -3.41
N VAL A 183 -40.38 -33.47 -2.42
CA VAL A 183 -40.61 -33.21 -0.99
C VAL A 183 -39.74 -32.07 -0.47
N LEU A 184 -38.53 -31.95 -1.02
CA LEU A 184 -37.57 -30.89 -0.72
C LEU A 184 -36.90 -30.41 -2.01
N SER A 185 -36.26 -29.26 -1.96
CA SER A 185 -35.39 -28.76 -3.02
C SER A 185 -33.99 -28.46 -2.49
N ILE A 186 -32.95 -28.85 -3.22
CA ILE A 186 -31.57 -28.48 -2.91
C ILE A 186 -31.22 -27.24 -3.75
N LYS A 187 -31.21 -26.08 -3.10
CA LYS A 187 -30.82 -24.82 -3.74
C LYS A 187 -29.35 -24.55 -3.47
N SER A 188 -28.56 -24.33 -4.51
CA SER A 188 -27.21 -23.80 -4.39
C SER A 188 -27.26 -22.27 -4.34
N ARG A 189 -26.53 -21.69 -3.38
CA ARG A 189 -26.22 -20.26 -3.38
C ARG A 189 -24.71 -20.13 -3.36
N THR A 190 -24.17 -19.29 -4.24
CA THR A 190 -22.78 -18.84 -4.14
C THR A 190 -22.68 -18.01 -2.86
N VAL A 191 -22.00 -18.53 -1.84
CA VAL A 191 -21.79 -17.82 -0.57
C VAL A 191 -20.39 -17.26 -0.58
N TYR A 192 -20.32 -15.94 -0.57
CA TYR A 192 -19.06 -15.23 -0.47
C TYR A 192 -18.59 -15.21 0.99
N ARG A 193 -17.32 -15.54 1.22
CA ARG A 193 -16.73 -15.56 2.56
C ARG A 193 -16.59 -14.13 3.07
N ASN A 194 -17.24 -13.77 4.18
CA ASN A 194 -16.95 -12.52 4.86
C ASN A 194 -15.93 -12.79 5.99
N PRO A 195 -14.71 -12.24 5.95
CA PRO A 195 -13.67 -12.52 6.95
C PRO A 195 -13.94 -11.89 8.33
N VAL A 196 -15.02 -11.13 8.49
CA VAL A 196 -15.32 -10.37 9.71
C VAL A 196 -16.67 -10.83 10.28
N ASP A 197 -16.66 -11.24 11.56
CA ASP A 197 -17.82 -11.77 12.29
C ASP A 197 -18.90 -10.67 12.46
N SER A 198 -20.14 -10.93 12.05
CA SER A 198 -21.26 -9.96 12.05
C SER A 198 -21.76 -9.55 13.44
N ARG A 199 -21.15 -10.07 14.51
CA ARG A 199 -21.52 -9.82 15.91
C ARG A 199 -20.81 -8.61 16.55
N MET A 200 -20.16 -7.77 15.76
CA MET A 200 -19.42 -6.61 16.29
C MET A 200 -20.38 -5.47 16.65
N GLN A 201 -20.56 -5.23 17.95
CA GLN A 201 -21.33 -4.09 18.45
C GLN A 201 -20.74 -2.75 17.96
N GLY A 202 -21.64 -1.86 17.52
CA GLY A 202 -21.30 -0.52 17.05
C GLY A 202 -20.64 0.34 18.13
N THR A 203 -19.76 1.24 17.70
CA THR A 203 -19.18 2.28 18.56
C THR A 203 -20.14 3.48 18.58
N PRO A 204 -20.28 4.24 19.69
CA PRO A 204 -21.12 5.43 19.72
C PRO A 204 -20.77 6.41 18.59
N VAL A 205 -21.79 7.06 18.03
CA VAL A 205 -21.63 8.12 17.02
C VAL A 205 -20.78 9.24 17.63
N LEU A 206 -19.57 9.42 17.13
CA LEU A 206 -18.66 10.46 17.57
C LEU A 206 -19.05 11.80 16.92
N GLN A 207 -19.25 12.85 17.72
CA GLN A 207 -19.53 14.19 17.22
C GLN A 207 -18.25 14.86 16.69
N MET A 208 -18.35 15.55 15.56
CA MET A 208 -17.25 16.32 14.98
C MET A 208 -17.03 17.62 15.76
N SER A 209 -15.77 18.05 15.88
CA SER A 209 -15.43 19.37 16.40
C SER A 209 -15.82 20.49 15.43
N LYS A 210 -15.82 21.75 15.87
CA LYS A 210 -16.08 22.91 14.99
C LYS A 210 -15.07 22.97 13.83
N GLU A 211 -13.80 22.71 14.12
CA GLU A 211 -12.71 22.67 13.12
C GLU A 211 -12.94 21.55 12.09
N GLN A 212 -13.34 20.35 12.55
CA GLN A 212 -13.65 19.22 11.66
C GLN A 212 -14.88 19.48 10.77
N ASN A 213 -15.93 20.12 11.31
CA ASN A 213 -17.09 20.52 10.52
C ASN A 213 -16.71 21.55 9.44
N ALA A 214 -15.89 22.56 9.79
CA ALA A 214 -15.43 23.55 8.84
C ALA A 214 -14.62 22.91 7.69
N VAL A 215 -13.70 22.00 7.99
CA VAL A 215 -12.93 21.27 6.95
C VAL A 215 -13.86 20.41 6.09
N PHE A 216 -14.84 19.73 6.70
CA PHE A 216 -15.83 18.94 5.95
C PHE A 216 -16.61 19.82 4.95
N ASP A 217 -17.14 20.96 5.39
CA ASP A 217 -17.92 21.87 4.55
C ASP A 217 -17.07 22.46 3.41
N GLN A 218 -15.82 22.82 3.71
CA GLN A 218 -14.88 23.36 2.72
C GLN A 218 -14.52 22.32 1.63
N ILE A 219 -14.35 21.05 2.00
CA ILE A 219 -14.12 19.96 1.04
C ILE A 219 -15.33 19.78 0.12
N LEU A 220 -16.55 19.82 0.68
CA LEU A 220 -17.77 19.72 -0.13
C LEU A 220 -17.92 20.89 -1.09
N GLU A 221 -17.50 22.09 -0.69
CA GLU A 221 -17.53 23.26 -1.55
C GLU A 221 -16.49 23.16 -2.67
N GLU A 222 -15.26 22.74 -2.35
CA GLU A 222 -14.19 22.49 -3.34
C GLU A 222 -14.66 21.52 -4.45
N TRP A 223 -15.41 20.46 -4.09
CA TRP A 223 -15.95 19.49 -5.05
C TRP A 223 -17.04 20.03 -5.96
N LYS A 224 -17.69 21.14 -5.62
CA LYS A 224 -18.68 21.80 -6.49
C LYS A 224 -18.02 22.69 -7.55
N HIS A 225 -16.81 23.19 -7.26
CA HIS A 225 -16.11 24.15 -8.11
C HIS A 225 -14.98 23.48 -8.90
N GLU A 226 -13.76 23.50 -8.35
CA GLU A 226 -12.56 23.05 -9.05
C GLU A 226 -12.37 21.53 -8.97
N ASN A 227 -12.97 20.88 -7.97
CA ASN A 227 -12.87 19.44 -7.72
C ASN A 227 -11.41 18.93 -7.69
N ARG A 228 -10.51 19.72 -7.10
CA ARG A 228 -9.11 19.31 -6.94
C ARG A 228 -8.99 18.16 -5.94
N THR A 229 -7.86 17.47 -6.01
CA THR A 229 -7.49 16.52 -4.95
C THR A 229 -7.35 17.26 -3.63
N CYS A 230 -8.04 16.79 -2.60
CA CYS A 230 -8.09 17.43 -1.28
C CYS A 230 -7.06 16.77 -0.35
N LEU A 231 -6.11 17.53 0.18
CA LEU A 231 -5.16 17.09 1.21
C LEU A 231 -5.60 17.59 2.58
N ILE A 232 -5.90 16.67 3.50
CA ILE A 232 -6.15 16.98 4.92
C ILE A 232 -4.85 16.79 5.70
N LYS A 233 -4.20 17.89 6.06
CA LYS A 233 -3.03 17.95 6.95
C LYS A 233 -3.52 18.15 8.37
N GLY A 234 -3.54 17.09 9.17
CA GLY A 234 -4.02 17.15 10.54
C GLY A 234 -3.10 16.46 11.52
N VAL A 235 -2.75 17.14 12.62
CA VAL A 235 -1.83 16.62 13.66
C VAL A 235 -2.21 15.22 14.15
N THR A 236 -1.27 14.47 14.70
CA THR A 236 -1.55 13.12 15.20
C THR A 236 -2.64 13.14 16.27
N GLY A 237 -3.76 12.43 16.03
CA GLY A 237 -4.92 12.45 16.93
C GLY A 237 -5.95 13.55 16.65
N SER A 238 -5.81 14.34 15.58
CA SER A 238 -6.81 15.35 15.13
C SER A 238 -8.18 14.79 14.72
N GLY A 239 -8.30 13.47 14.56
CA GLY A 239 -9.57 12.82 14.23
C GLY A 239 -9.95 12.85 12.74
N LYS A 240 -8.98 12.93 11.81
CA LYS A 240 -9.20 12.84 10.35
C LYS A 240 -10.17 11.74 9.92
N THR A 241 -10.10 10.57 10.59
CA THR A 241 -10.99 9.42 10.34
C THR A 241 -12.48 9.78 10.45
N LEU A 242 -12.88 10.71 11.33
CA LEU A 242 -14.27 11.14 11.44
C LEU A 242 -14.73 11.92 10.21
N ILE A 243 -13.86 12.78 9.67
CA ILE A 243 -14.13 13.50 8.42
C ILE A 243 -14.29 12.49 7.28
N TYR A 244 -13.40 11.49 7.19
CA TYR A 244 -13.52 10.42 6.18
C TYR A 244 -14.87 9.70 6.28
N MET A 245 -15.29 9.33 7.49
CA MET A 245 -16.58 8.65 7.71
C MET A 245 -17.76 9.52 7.25
N LYS A 246 -17.72 10.82 7.49
CA LYS A 246 -18.77 11.76 7.05
C LYS A 246 -18.78 11.98 5.54
N LEU A 247 -17.62 12.09 4.91
CA LEU A 247 -17.50 12.17 3.44
C LEU A 247 -17.99 10.87 2.78
N MET A 248 -17.69 9.71 3.39
CA MET A 248 -18.20 8.41 2.94
C MET A 248 -19.73 8.36 3.03
N GLU A 249 -20.31 8.77 4.16
CA GLU A 249 -21.76 8.85 4.36
C GLU A 249 -22.46 9.72 3.30
N GLU A 250 -21.87 10.87 2.97
CA GLU A 250 -22.35 11.78 1.93
C GLU A 250 -22.27 11.19 0.51
N MET A 251 -21.29 10.33 0.22
CA MET A 251 -21.23 9.64 -1.07
C MET A 251 -22.23 8.50 -1.16
N LEU A 252 -22.40 7.76 -0.07
CA LEU A 252 -23.36 6.66 0.01
C LEU A 252 -24.80 7.15 -0.11
N SER A 253 -25.14 8.31 0.47
CA SER A 253 -26.47 8.92 0.34
C SER A 253 -26.84 9.26 -1.11
N LYS A 254 -25.82 9.48 -1.96
CA LYS A 254 -25.94 9.71 -3.41
C LYS A 254 -25.88 8.43 -4.25
N GLY A 255 -25.89 7.25 -3.61
CA GLY A 255 -25.79 5.96 -4.28
C GLY A 255 -24.41 5.71 -4.93
N LYS A 256 -23.37 6.42 -4.48
CA LYS A 256 -21.99 6.23 -4.93
C LYS A 256 -21.23 5.31 -3.99
N GLN A 257 -20.19 4.65 -4.51
CA GLN A 257 -19.34 3.70 -3.80
C GLN A 257 -18.01 4.33 -3.42
N VAL A 258 -17.35 3.80 -2.39
CA VAL A 258 -16.15 4.41 -1.81
C VAL A 258 -15.01 3.40 -1.65
N ILE A 259 -13.80 3.85 -1.97
CA ILE A 259 -12.56 3.14 -1.70
C ILE A 259 -11.82 3.89 -0.59
N LEU A 260 -11.48 3.18 0.49
CA LEU A 260 -10.60 3.68 1.55
C LEU A 260 -9.31 2.87 1.56
N LEU A 261 -8.22 3.51 1.16
CA LEU A 261 -6.88 2.95 1.23
C LEU A 261 -6.28 3.26 2.59
N ILE A 262 -5.84 2.21 3.28
CA ILE A 262 -5.12 2.27 4.56
C ILE A 262 -3.85 1.42 4.39
N PRO A 263 -2.69 1.84 4.91
CA PRO A 263 -1.48 1.03 4.85
C PRO A 263 -1.73 -0.36 5.45
N GLU A 264 -1.12 -1.40 4.86
CA GLU A 264 -1.36 -2.79 5.30
C GLU A 264 -1.09 -3.01 6.80
N ILE A 265 -0.09 -2.31 7.32
CA ILE A 265 0.30 -2.35 8.73
C ILE A 265 -0.75 -1.67 9.64
N ALA A 266 -1.47 -0.68 9.09
CA ALA A 266 -2.52 0.07 9.78
C ALA A 266 -3.94 -0.52 9.58
N LEU A 267 -4.09 -1.59 8.79
CA LEU A 267 -5.30 -2.42 8.70
C LEU A 267 -5.45 -3.32 9.94
N THR A 268 -5.59 -2.66 11.07
CA THR A 268 -5.69 -3.29 12.39
C THR A 268 -7.14 -3.70 12.63
N TYR A 269 -7.34 -4.72 13.45
CA TYR A 269 -8.68 -5.16 13.83
C TYR A 269 -9.48 -4.02 14.48
N GLN A 270 -8.81 -3.12 15.21
CA GLN A 270 -9.41 -1.94 15.83
C GLN A 270 -10.00 -0.97 14.79
N ASN A 271 -9.22 -0.60 13.77
CA ASN A 271 -9.70 0.28 12.69
C ASN A 271 -10.85 -0.36 11.93
N ILE A 272 -10.70 -1.63 11.56
CA ILE A 272 -11.73 -2.40 10.86
C ILE A 272 -13.03 -2.42 11.67
N ARG A 273 -12.97 -2.75 12.97
CA ARG A 273 -14.14 -2.74 13.87
C ARG A 273 -14.86 -1.40 13.88
N ARG A 274 -14.12 -0.29 13.86
CA ARG A 274 -14.68 1.06 13.88
C ARG A 274 -15.53 1.32 12.64
N PHE A 275 -15.04 0.93 11.46
CA PHE A 275 -15.78 1.07 10.21
C PHE A 275 -16.98 0.11 10.11
N TYR A 276 -16.85 -1.15 10.51
CA TYR A 276 -17.98 -2.08 10.56
C TYR A 276 -19.05 -1.65 11.55
N GLY A 277 -18.65 -1.09 12.69
CA GLY A 277 -19.58 -0.56 13.68
C GLY A 277 -20.41 0.62 13.16
N TYR A 278 -19.89 1.37 12.18
CA TYR A 278 -20.56 2.56 11.61
C TYR A 278 -21.34 2.26 10.33
N PHE A 279 -20.79 1.43 9.43
CA PHE A 279 -21.36 1.17 8.09
C PHE A 279 -21.96 -0.24 7.93
N HIS A 280 -21.84 -1.09 8.95
CA HIS A 280 -22.42 -2.44 8.99
C HIS A 280 -22.03 -3.31 7.77
N ASP A 281 -22.99 -3.98 7.15
CA ASP A 281 -22.78 -4.95 6.06
C ASP A 281 -22.41 -4.32 4.71
N GLN A 282 -22.33 -2.98 4.65
CA GLN A 282 -21.97 -2.26 3.42
C GLN A 282 -20.46 -2.26 3.12
N VAL A 283 -19.65 -2.70 4.08
CA VAL A 283 -18.17 -2.69 4.03
C VAL A 283 -17.63 -4.08 3.68
N THR A 284 -16.65 -4.12 2.78
CA THR A 284 -15.74 -5.26 2.64
C THR A 284 -14.30 -4.85 2.93
N VAL A 285 -13.50 -5.79 3.44
CA VAL A 285 -12.08 -5.58 3.72
C VAL A 285 -11.24 -6.46 2.82
N GLN A 286 -10.28 -5.85 2.14
CA GLN A 286 -9.22 -6.54 1.42
C GLN A 286 -7.91 -6.48 2.20
N ASN A 287 -7.21 -7.61 2.33
CA ASN A 287 -5.88 -7.66 2.93
C ASN A 287 -4.98 -8.68 2.22
N SER A 288 -3.66 -8.59 2.49
CA SER A 288 -2.64 -9.46 1.87
C SER A 288 -2.82 -10.94 2.20
N LYS A 289 -3.37 -11.26 3.37
CA LYS A 289 -3.58 -12.64 3.86
C LYS A 289 -4.73 -13.34 3.14
N MET A 290 -5.59 -12.61 2.42
CA MET A 290 -6.64 -13.21 1.60
C MET A 290 -6.05 -14.00 0.44
N THR A 291 -6.63 -15.18 0.21
CA THR A 291 -6.32 -15.98 -0.97
C THR A 291 -6.76 -15.26 -2.25
N ARG A 292 -6.17 -15.61 -3.39
CA ARG A 292 -6.57 -15.06 -4.70
C ARG A 292 -8.07 -15.28 -4.98
N ALA A 293 -8.62 -16.42 -4.55
CA ALA A 293 -10.05 -16.72 -4.68
C ALA A 293 -10.92 -15.78 -3.83
N GLU A 294 -10.56 -15.55 -2.57
CA GLU A 294 -11.31 -14.63 -1.69
C GLU A 294 -11.28 -13.18 -2.19
N ARG A 295 -10.15 -12.73 -2.76
CA ARG A 295 -10.09 -11.40 -3.38
C ARG A 295 -10.98 -11.31 -4.61
N PHE A 296 -10.94 -12.33 -5.48
CA PHE A 296 -11.81 -12.41 -6.65
C PHE A 296 -13.29 -12.32 -6.25
N ASP A 297 -13.70 -13.09 -5.23
CA ASP A 297 -15.05 -13.07 -4.68
C ASP A 297 -15.48 -11.66 -4.22
N GLN A 298 -14.64 -10.95 -3.46
CA GLN A 298 -14.97 -9.59 -3.02
C GLN A 298 -15.01 -8.58 -4.16
N MET A 299 -14.11 -8.70 -5.15
CA MET A 299 -14.11 -7.84 -6.33
C MET A 299 -15.36 -8.06 -7.18
N GLU A 300 -15.82 -9.30 -7.35
CA GLU A 300 -17.06 -9.61 -8.06
C GLU A 300 -18.30 -9.07 -7.33
N ARG A 301 -18.34 -9.14 -6.01
CA ARG A 301 -19.42 -8.52 -5.23
C ARG A 301 -19.46 -7.02 -5.41
N ALA A 302 -18.30 -6.37 -5.36
CA ALA A 302 -18.18 -4.93 -5.59
C ALA A 302 -18.64 -4.54 -7.01
N ARG A 303 -18.22 -5.32 -8.02
CA ARG A 303 -18.63 -5.17 -9.42
C ARG A 303 -20.13 -5.24 -9.61
N LYS A 304 -20.78 -6.17 -8.92
CA LYS A 304 -22.24 -6.36 -8.91
C LYS A 304 -22.99 -5.35 -8.02
N GLY A 305 -22.31 -4.39 -7.41
CA GLY A 305 -22.93 -3.41 -6.51
C GLY A 305 -23.41 -3.98 -5.16
N GLN A 306 -22.99 -5.19 -4.79
CA GLN A 306 -23.39 -5.85 -3.54
C GLN A 306 -22.61 -5.36 -2.31
N VAL A 307 -21.62 -4.49 -2.54
CA VAL A 307 -20.79 -3.84 -1.53
C VAL A 307 -20.65 -2.38 -1.92
N GLN A 308 -20.74 -1.48 -0.94
CA GLN A 308 -20.67 -0.04 -1.18
C GLN A 308 -19.32 0.56 -0.80
N ILE A 309 -18.61 -0.06 0.15
CA ILE A 309 -17.31 0.39 0.64
C ILE A 309 -16.30 -0.74 0.56
N VAL A 310 -15.10 -0.46 0.02
CA VAL A 310 -13.93 -1.33 0.20
C VAL A 310 -12.87 -0.62 1.03
N ILE A 311 -12.36 -1.31 2.03
CA ILE A 311 -11.23 -0.87 2.85
C ILE A 311 -10.07 -1.83 2.62
N GLY A 312 -8.89 -1.32 2.30
CA GLY A 312 -7.75 -2.20 2.07
C GLY A 312 -6.44 -1.50 1.77
N PRO A 313 -5.36 -2.26 1.52
CA PRO A 313 -4.08 -1.70 1.14
C PRO A 313 -4.14 -1.20 -0.31
N ARG A 314 -3.00 -0.77 -0.86
CA ARG A 314 -2.88 -0.26 -2.24
C ARG A 314 -3.55 -1.11 -3.33
N SER A 315 -3.73 -2.41 -3.14
CA SER A 315 -4.38 -3.29 -4.14
C SER A 315 -5.89 -3.13 -4.17
N ALA A 316 -6.52 -2.67 -3.09
CA ALA A 316 -7.95 -2.39 -3.04
C ALA A 316 -8.36 -1.27 -4.00
N LEU A 317 -7.39 -0.44 -4.42
CA LEU A 317 -7.54 0.57 -5.45
C LEU A 317 -8.02 0.02 -6.79
N PHE A 318 -7.96 -1.28 -7.04
CA PHE A 318 -8.43 -1.88 -8.30
C PHE A 318 -9.79 -2.56 -8.17
N THR A 319 -10.49 -2.36 -7.06
CA THR A 319 -11.84 -2.91 -6.87
C THR A 319 -12.79 -2.29 -7.91
N PRO A 320 -13.38 -3.09 -8.82
CA PRO A 320 -14.19 -2.56 -9.91
C PRO A 320 -15.55 -2.15 -9.35
N PHE A 321 -15.81 -0.84 -9.23
CA PHE A 321 -17.08 -0.33 -8.75
C PHE A 321 -17.88 0.26 -9.94
N PRO A 322 -19.18 -0.06 -10.07
CA PRO A 322 -20.01 0.52 -11.11
C PRO A 322 -20.19 2.04 -10.96
N ASN A 323 -20.23 2.56 -9.73
CA ASN A 323 -20.46 3.99 -9.45
C ASN A 323 -19.52 4.53 -8.37
N LEU A 324 -18.21 4.51 -8.62
CA LEU A 324 -17.22 5.07 -7.68
C LEU A 324 -17.42 6.58 -7.52
N GLY A 325 -17.57 7.04 -6.27
CA GLY A 325 -17.70 8.46 -5.94
C GLY A 325 -16.52 9.06 -5.21
N LEU A 326 -15.76 8.25 -4.47
CA LEU A 326 -14.69 8.76 -3.61
C LEU A 326 -13.59 7.72 -3.42
N ILE A 327 -12.35 8.20 -3.47
CA ILE A 327 -11.16 7.46 -3.06
C ILE A 327 -10.48 8.25 -1.94
N ILE A 328 -10.36 7.64 -0.76
CA ILE A 328 -9.63 8.20 0.38
C ILE A 328 -8.32 7.42 0.53
N ILE A 329 -7.21 8.14 0.74
CA ILE A 329 -5.91 7.56 1.07
C ILE A 329 -5.48 8.10 2.43
N ASP A 330 -5.55 7.24 3.45
CA ASP A 330 -5.06 7.57 4.79
C ASP A 330 -3.56 7.28 4.91
N GLU A 331 -2.87 8.08 5.72
CA GLU A 331 -1.40 8.03 5.86
C GLU A 331 -0.70 8.04 4.49
N GLU A 332 -1.16 8.91 3.59
CA GLU A 332 -0.76 9.02 2.18
C GLU A 332 0.76 9.05 1.90
N HIS A 333 1.57 9.50 2.87
CA HIS A 333 3.02 9.61 2.84
C HIS A 333 3.72 8.25 3.00
N GLU A 334 2.97 7.21 3.34
CA GLU A 334 3.49 5.87 3.52
C GLU A 334 4.08 5.31 2.23
N THR A 335 5.36 4.94 2.28
CA THR A 335 6.09 4.36 1.14
C THR A 335 5.47 3.07 0.61
N THR A 336 4.65 2.38 1.42
CA THR A 336 3.97 1.14 1.02
C THR A 336 2.98 1.35 -0.12
N TYR A 337 2.54 2.58 -0.38
CA TYR A 337 1.70 2.94 -1.52
C TYR A 337 2.43 2.87 -2.87
N LYS A 338 3.76 2.80 -2.90
CA LYS A 338 4.55 2.52 -4.12
C LYS A 338 4.79 1.01 -4.28
N GLY A 339 4.37 0.47 -5.42
CA GLY A 339 4.61 -0.91 -5.87
C GLY A 339 6.09 -1.26 -5.97
N GLU A 340 6.51 -2.41 -5.44
CA GLU A 340 7.87 -2.95 -5.66
C GLU A 340 7.94 -3.83 -6.92
N SER A 341 6.84 -4.52 -7.23
CA SER A 341 6.68 -5.35 -8.42
C SER A 341 6.18 -4.55 -9.62
N THR A 342 6.57 -4.92 -10.82
CA THR A 342 6.05 -4.33 -12.07
C THR A 342 4.56 -4.61 -12.26
N PRO A 343 3.72 -3.62 -12.63
CA PRO A 343 4.03 -2.18 -12.70
C PRO A 343 4.30 -1.57 -11.32
N ARG A 344 5.40 -0.81 -11.17
CA ARG A 344 5.75 -0.10 -9.92
C ARG A 344 4.89 1.15 -9.73
N TYR A 345 3.58 0.95 -9.72
CA TYR A 345 2.61 2.03 -9.64
C TYR A 345 2.65 2.70 -8.25
N HIS A 346 2.33 3.99 -8.20
CA HIS A 346 2.10 4.70 -6.96
C HIS A 346 0.60 4.86 -6.74
N ALA A 347 0.06 4.33 -5.63
CA ALA A 347 -1.38 4.29 -5.38
C ALA A 347 -2.03 5.68 -5.42
N ARG A 348 -1.36 6.72 -4.89
CA ARG A 348 -1.82 8.12 -4.98
C ARG A 348 -2.03 8.57 -6.42
N GLU A 349 -1.00 8.51 -7.27
CA GLU A 349 -1.10 8.94 -8.67
C GLU A 349 -2.13 8.10 -9.44
N THR A 350 -2.16 6.79 -9.19
CA THR A 350 -3.13 5.87 -9.81
C THR A 350 -4.56 6.16 -9.34
N ALA A 351 -4.76 6.58 -8.09
CA ALA A 351 -6.07 6.96 -7.57
C ALA A 351 -6.59 8.24 -8.20
N ILE A 352 -5.72 9.24 -8.39
CA ILE A 352 -6.06 10.49 -9.06
C ILE A 352 -6.49 10.23 -10.49
N GLU A 353 -5.72 9.42 -11.24
CA GLU A 353 -6.10 9.06 -12.60
C GLU A 353 -7.40 8.24 -12.64
N ARG A 354 -7.55 7.27 -11.73
CA ARG A 354 -8.78 6.48 -11.62
C ARG A 354 -9.98 7.38 -11.35
N ALA A 355 -9.84 8.32 -10.42
CA ALA A 355 -10.90 9.27 -10.08
C ALA A 355 -11.26 10.18 -11.26
N ARG A 356 -10.26 10.63 -12.04
CA ARG A 356 -10.46 11.38 -13.28
C ARG A 356 -11.26 10.57 -14.33
N LEU A 357 -10.96 9.29 -14.50
CA LEU A 357 -11.67 8.39 -15.42
C LEU A 357 -13.10 8.08 -14.97
N GLU A 358 -13.37 8.12 -13.66
CA GLU A 358 -14.66 7.74 -13.07
C GLU A 358 -15.52 8.94 -12.61
N GLY A 359 -15.00 10.17 -12.68
CA GLY A 359 -15.68 11.35 -12.12
C GLY A 359 -15.83 11.30 -10.59
N ALA A 360 -14.87 10.65 -9.92
CA ALA A 360 -14.84 10.50 -8.46
C ALA A 360 -13.97 11.59 -7.81
N HIS A 361 -14.10 11.75 -6.49
CA HIS A 361 -13.29 12.65 -5.69
C HIS A 361 -12.10 11.93 -5.06
N VAL A 362 -11.01 12.65 -4.76
CA VAL A 362 -9.84 12.11 -4.04
C VAL A 362 -9.56 12.92 -2.79
N VAL A 363 -9.41 12.22 -1.67
CA VAL A 363 -8.98 12.78 -0.39
C VAL A 363 -7.72 12.09 0.06
N LEU A 364 -6.69 12.86 0.33
CA LEU A 364 -5.43 12.43 0.93
C LEU A 364 -5.41 12.89 2.38
N GLY A 365 -4.98 12.04 3.29
CA GLY A 365 -4.95 12.39 4.70
C GLY A 365 -3.63 12.04 5.36
N SER A 366 -3.11 13.01 6.10
CA SER A 366 -1.79 12.91 6.74
C SER A 366 -1.70 13.71 8.01
N ALA A 367 -0.80 13.31 8.91
CA ALA A 367 -0.24 14.26 9.88
C ALA A 367 1.06 14.89 9.40
N THR A 368 1.75 14.22 8.50
CA THR A 368 3.08 14.60 8.02
C THR A 368 3.11 14.39 6.51
N PRO A 369 2.51 15.30 5.74
CA PRO A 369 2.31 15.07 4.33
C PRO A 369 3.60 14.72 3.58
N SER A 370 3.50 13.90 2.54
CA SER A 370 4.64 13.72 1.62
C SER A 370 5.02 15.05 0.96
N LEU A 371 6.30 15.26 0.72
CA LEU A 371 6.76 16.48 0.06
C LEU A 371 6.07 16.70 -1.29
N GLU A 372 5.81 15.62 -2.05
CA GLU A 372 5.12 15.74 -3.34
C GLU A 372 3.69 16.25 -3.19
N SER A 373 2.95 15.81 -2.17
CA SER A 373 1.55 16.23 -2.00
C SER A 373 1.47 17.66 -1.49
N TYR A 374 2.36 18.07 -0.58
CA TYR A 374 2.40 19.44 -0.08
C TYR A 374 2.87 20.43 -1.15
N TYR A 375 3.87 20.05 -1.95
CA TYR A 375 4.34 20.85 -3.07
C TYR A 375 3.26 21.07 -4.15
N ARG A 376 2.38 20.08 -4.38
CA ARG A 376 1.21 20.24 -5.26
C ARG A 376 0.15 21.17 -4.66
N CYS A 377 0.01 21.23 -3.34
CA CYS A 377 -0.80 22.26 -2.68
C CYS A 377 -0.20 23.65 -2.87
N GLU A 378 1.12 23.81 -2.68
CA GLU A 378 1.83 25.09 -2.93
C GLU A 378 1.62 25.59 -4.37
N LYS A 379 1.59 24.67 -5.34
CA LYS A 379 1.29 24.97 -6.76
C LYS A 379 -0.19 25.22 -7.07
N GLY A 380 -1.09 24.99 -6.14
CA GLY A 380 -2.55 25.10 -6.36
C GLY A 380 -3.17 23.93 -7.14
N GLU A 381 -2.40 22.86 -7.42
CA GLU A 381 -2.89 21.64 -8.07
C GLU A 381 -3.80 20.84 -7.12
N TYR A 382 -3.49 20.88 -5.81
CA TYR A 382 -4.27 20.26 -4.73
C TYR A 382 -4.84 21.35 -3.81
N ALA A 383 -6.01 21.08 -3.21
CA ALA A 383 -6.56 21.92 -2.15
C ALA A 383 -6.05 21.44 -0.78
N LEU A 384 -5.54 22.34 0.07
CA LEU A 384 -5.04 22.04 1.41
C LEU A 384 -6.07 22.40 2.47
N PHE A 385 -6.35 21.48 3.39
CA PHE A 385 -7.19 21.68 4.56
C PHE A 385 -6.44 21.27 5.83
N GLU A 386 -6.38 22.16 6.82
CA GLU A 386 -5.56 21.96 8.02
C GLU A 386 -6.41 21.66 9.27
N LEU A 387 -5.91 20.74 10.10
CA LEU A 387 -6.43 20.45 11.44
C LEU A 387 -5.30 20.55 12.46
N ASN A 388 -5.26 21.66 13.17
CA ASN A 388 -4.14 22.02 14.04
C ASN A 388 -4.32 21.51 15.48
N SER A 389 -5.53 21.10 15.86
CA SER A 389 -5.84 20.62 17.21
C SER A 389 -6.07 19.10 17.27
N ARG A 390 -5.71 18.48 18.40
CA ARG A 390 -6.13 17.10 18.72
C ARG A 390 -7.63 17.04 19.04
N TYR A 391 -8.23 15.89 18.77
CA TYR A 391 -9.62 15.61 19.12
C TYR A 391 -9.78 15.51 20.65
N GLN A 392 -10.89 16.05 21.19
CA GLN A 392 -11.27 15.97 22.61
C GLN A 392 -10.24 16.54 23.63
N GLU A 393 -9.68 17.73 23.37
CA GLU A 393 -8.75 18.44 24.29
C GLU A 393 -7.45 17.68 24.67
N ALA A 394 -7.15 16.55 24.03
CA ALA A 394 -5.93 15.80 24.30
C ALA A 394 -4.68 16.66 24.01
N CYS A 395 -3.76 16.75 24.96
CA CYS A 395 -2.54 17.55 24.79
C CYS A 395 -1.50 16.84 23.91
N MET A 396 -0.70 17.61 23.17
CA MET A 396 0.51 17.07 22.54
C MET A 396 1.51 16.65 23.63
N PRO A 397 2.27 15.57 23.41
CA PRO A 397 3.25 15.11 24.38
C PRO A 397 4.41 16.09 24.47
N LYS A 398 5.02 16.16 25.65
CA LYS A 398 6.24 16.96 25.84
C LYS A 398 7.44 16.20 25.26
N VAL A 399 8.09 16.79 24.26
CA VAL A 399 9.21 16.17 23.56
C VAL A 399 10.54 16.65 24.15
N TYR A 400 11.47 15.72 24.32
CA TYR A 400 12.82 15.99 24.81
C TYR A 400 13.85 15.38 23.87
N SER A 401 14.83 16.19 23.46
CA SER A 401 16.00 15.71 22.72
C SER A 401 17.16 15.40 23.67
N VAL A 402 17.87 14.31 23.40
CA VAL A 402 19.07 13.93 24.12
C VAL A 402 20.22 13.72 23.13
N ASP A 403 21.29 14.49 23.33
CA ASP A 403 22.54 14.32 22.60
C ASP A 403 23.33 13.14 23.17
N MET A 404 23.41 12.06 22.40
CA MET A 404 24.13 10.85 22.79
C MET A 404 25.66 11.03 22.79
N ARG A 405 26.18 12.09 22.16
CA ARG A 405 27.61 12.46 22.23
C ARG A 405 27.97 12.91 23.64
N GLU A 406 27.11 13.70 24.27
CA GLU A 406 27.30 14.16 25.65
C GLU A 406 27.16 13.03 26.66
N GLU A 407 26.19 12.13 26.47
CA GLU A 407 26.06 10.90 27.27
C GLU A 407 27.36 10.07 27.23
N LEU A 408 27.95 9.90 26.04
CA LEU A 408 29.21 9.16 25.88
C LEU A 408 30.39 9.88 26.55
N LYS A 409 30.51 11.21 26.38
CA LYS A 409 31.54 12.02 27.05
C LYS A 409 31.45 11.88 28.58
N GLN A 410 30.24 11.82 29.11
CA GLN A 410 29.98 11.60 30.54
C GLN A 410 30.05 10.13 30.96
N GLY A 411 30.54 9.24 30.10
CA GLY A 411 30.80 7.83 30.40
C GLY A 411 29.63 6.88 30.20
N ASN A 412 28.45 7.34 29.76
CA ASN A 412 27.33 6.46 29.44
C ASN A 412 27.53 5.81 28.06
N ARG A 413 27.81 4.50 28.06
CA ARG A 413 27.98 3.69 26.85
C ARG A 413 26.72 2.90 26.46
N SER A 414 25.64 3.06 27.21
CA SER A 414 24.36 2.41 26.92
C SER A 414 23.68 3.07 25.73
N ILE A 415 22.85 2.30 25.02
CA ILE A 415 21.92 2.84 24.03
C ILE A 415 20.77 3.63 24.67
N LEU A 416 20.58 3.49 25.99
CA LEU A 416 19.60 4.27 26.75
C LEU A 416 20.33 5.42 27.46
N SER A 417 19.96 6.65 27.13
CA SER A 417 20.35 7.86 27.88
C SER A 417 19.87 7.78 29.32
N ARG A 418 20.51 8.53 30.22
CA ARG A 418 20.07 8.58 31.62
C ARG A 418 18.66 9.13 31.74
N ARG A 419 18.30 10.13 30.93
CA ARG A 419 16.95 10.70 30.87
C ARG A 419 15.91 9.65 30.52
N LEU A 420 16.13 8.87 29.46
CA LEU A 420 15.20 7.82 29.04
C LEU A 420 15.08 6.74 30.12
N GLN A 421 16.18 6.36 30.76
CA GLN A 421 16.16 5.37 31.85
C GLN A 421 15.31 5.84 33.04
N SER A 422 15.51 7.08 33.50
CA SER A 422 14.72 7.65 34.60
C SER A 422 13.23 7.78 34.21
N ALA A 423 12.95 8.15 32.96
CA ALA A 423 11.59 8.24 32.47
C ALA A 423 10.90 6.86 32.46
N ILE A 424 11.58 5.80 32.01
CA ILE A 424 11.06 4.42 32.04
C ILE A 424 10.77 3.99 33.48
N GLN A 425 11.74 4.20 34.38
CA GLN A 425 11.63 3.82 35.78
C GLN A 425 10.37 4.42 36.43
N LYS A 426 10.13 5.73 36.21
CA LYS A 426 8.93 6.42 36.72
C LYS A 426 7.62 5.76 36.24
N ARG A 427 7.55 5.32 34.98
CA ARG A 427 6.32 4.71 34.43
C ARG A 427 6.07 3.32 35.01
N LEU A 428 7.15 2.56 35.21
CA LEU A 428 7.07 1.27 35.89
C LEU A 428 6.56 1.43 37.33
N GLU A 429 6.97 2.49 38.03
CA GLU A 429 6.50 2.81 39.39
C GLU A 429 5.03 3.26 39.43
N THR A 430 4.55 3.98 38.41
CA THR A 430 3.16 4.45 38.34
C THR A 430 2.19 3.47 37.65
N GLY A 431 2.68 2.32 37.17
CA GLY A 431 1.86 1.34 36.44
C GLY A 431 1.42 1.80 35.05
N GLU A 432 2.14 2.77 34.47
CA GLU A 432 1.98 3.27 33.12
C GLU A 432 2.84 2.47 32.12
N GLN A 433 2.53 2.56 30.83
CA GLN A 433 3.22 1.77 29.78
C GLN A 433 4.19 2.62 28.96
N THR A 434 5.26 2.00 28.50
CA THR A 434 6.30 2.61 27.65
C THR A 434 6.41 1.93 26.29
N MET A 435 6.63 2.72 25.24
CA MET A 435 6.99 2.23 23.91
C MET A 435 8.41 2.67 23.54
N LEU A 436 9.22 1.74 23.04
CA LEU A 436 10.60 1.99 22.59
C LEU A 436 10.72 1.69 21.09
N PHE A 437 11.00 2.72 20.31
CA PHE A 437 11.10 2.66 18.86
C PHE A 437 12.54 2.65 18.40
N LEU A 438 12.84 1.70 17.51
CA LEU A 438 14.07 1.63 16.77
C LEU A 438 13.79 1.51 15.28
N ASN A 439 14.19 2.50 14.49
CA ASN A 439 13.97 2.48 13.06
C ASN A 439 15.00 1.64 12.30
N ARG A 440 14.88 0.31 12.41
CA ARG A 440 15.74 -0.64 11.70
C ARG A 440 15.01 -1.22 10.49
N ARG A 441 15.27 -0.71 9.29
CA ARG A 441 14.97 -1.41 8.02
C ARG A 441 16.25 -1.49 7.18
N GLY A 442 16.82 -2.69 7.05
CA GLY A 442 17.99 -2.97 6.20
C GLY A 442 19.25 -3.39 6.96
N TYR A 443 20.19 -4.00 6.23
CA TYR A 443 21.50 -4.48 6.72
C TYR A 443 22.59 -3.39 6.71
N ALA A 444 22.39 -2.29 5.99
CA ALA A 444 23.37 -1.22 5.83
C ALA A 444 23.38 -0.32 7.09
N GLY A 445 24.36 -0.53 7.96
CA GLY A 445 24.71 0.44 8.99
C GLY A 445 25.56 1.57 8.41
N PHE A 446 25.36 2.80 8.88
CA PHE A 446 26.26 3.90 8.58
C PHE A 446 27.47 3.88 9.53
N VAL A 447 28.57 4.47 9.07
CA VAL A 447 29.79 4.66 9.88
C VAL A 447 29.84 6.08 10.38
N SER A 448 29.94 6.23 11.70
CA SER A 448 30.03 7.54 12.37
C SER A 448 31.07 7.54 13.48
N CYS A 449 31.59 8.73 13.77
CA CYS A 449 32.39 8.99 14.94
C CYS A 449 31.49 9.11 16.17
N ARG A 450 31.72 8.26 17.17
CA ARG A 450 30.94 8.27 18.41
C ARG A 450 31.25 9.47 19.32
N SER A 451 32.38 10.14 19.11
CA SER A 451 32.79 11.29 19.93
C SER A 451 32.19 12.63 19.48
N CYS A 452 32.12 12.87 18.16
CA CYS A 452 31.63 14.15 17.62
C CYS A 452 30.40 14.01 16.70
N GLY A 453 29.91 12.79 16.47
CA GLY A 453 28.78 12.49 15.59
C GLY A 453 29.16 12.35 14.11
N HIS A 454 30.29 12.91 13.66
CA HIS A 454 30.63 13.00 12.24
C HIS A 454 30.43 11.68 11.47
N VAL A 455 29.56 11.75 10.45
CA VAL A 455 29.24 10.63 9.57
C VAL A 455 30.15 10.64 8.34
N MET A 456 30.64 9.47 7.95
CA MET A 456 31.43 9.32 6.73
C MET A 456 30.52 9.42 5.52
N LYS A 457 30.63 10.51 4.76
CA LYS A 457 29.79 10.84 3.61
C LYS A 457 30.52 10.68 2.28
N CYS A 458 29.75 10.49 1.21
CA CYS A 458 30.23 10.56 -0.17
C CYS A 458 30.51 12.01 -0.57
N PRO A 459 31.68 12.33 -1.15
CA PRO A 459 32.00 13.69 -1.61
C PRO A 459 31.17 14.15 -2.82
N HIS A 460 30.47 13.23 -3.50
CA HIS A 460 29.72 13.52 -4.73
C HIS A 460 28.19 13.56 -4.55
N CYS A 461 27.66 12.99 -3.47
CA CYS A 461 26.21 12.73 -3.35
C CYS A 461 25.59 13.14 -2.02
N ASP A 462 26.39 13.63 -1.06
CA ASP A 462 25.98 13.98 0.31
C ASP A 462 25.24 12.87 1.10
N VAL A 463 25.32 11.63 0.63
CA VAL A 463 24.80 10.44 1.34
C VAL A 463 25.88 9.77 2.18
N SER A 464 25.49 9.05 3.23
CA SER A 464 26.42 8.28 4.05
C SER A 464 26.98 7.06 3.31
N LEU A 465 28.25 6.77 3.55
CA LEU A 465 28.92 5.57 3.03
C LEU A 465 28.57 4.34 3.88
N THR A 466 28.39 3.21 3.21
CA THR A 466 28.12 1.91 3.85
C THR A 466 29.39 1.08 3.90
N ILE A 467 29.61 0.38 5.02
CA ILE A 467 30.73 -0.55 5.16
C ILE A 467 30.41 -1.90 4.51
N HIS A 468 31.27 -2.34 3.60
CA HIS A 468 31.19 -3.64 2.92
C HIS A 468 32.07 -4.68 3.61
N ALA A 469 31.83 -5.97 3.32
CA ALA A 469 32.55 -7.08 3.95
C ALA A 469 34.07 -7.07 3.70
N ASN A 470 34.50 -6.43 2.60
CA ASN A 470 35.91 -6.20 2.25
C ASN A 470 36.57 -5.06 3.03
N GLY A 471 35.87 -4.43 3.98
CA GLY A 471 36.39 -3.32 4.80
C GLY A 471 36.38 -1.96 4.09
N LYS A 472 35.87 -1.86 2.85
CA LYS A 472 35.71 -0.60 2.14
C LYS A 472 34.40 0.09 2.52
N LEU A 473 34.41 1.41 2.43
CA LEU A 473 33.27 2.29 2.47
C LEU A 473 32.81 2.57 1.04
N VAL A 474 31.53 2.31 0.75
CA VAL A 474 30.98 2.42 -0.61
C VAL A 474 29.74 3.31 -0.61
N CYS A 475 29.66 4.18 -1.62
CA CYS A 475 28.47 4.93 -1.98
C CYS A 475 27.64 4.14 -3.00
N HIS A 476 26.42 3.77 -2.65
CA HIS A 476 25.53 3.03 -3.55
C HIS A 476 24.78 3.90 -4.58
N TYR A 477 24.96 5.22 -4.54
CA TYR A 477 24.37 6.15 -5.52
C TYR A 477 25.26 6.33 -6.74
N CYS A 478 26.54 6.63 -6.50
CA CYS A 478 27.50 6.93 -7.56
C CYS A 478 28.60 5.88 -7.70
N GLY A 479 28.65 4.87 -6.82
CA GLY A 479 29.71 3.86 -6.85
C GLY A 479 31.06 4.31 -6.25
N TYR A 480 31.14 5.49 -5.63
CA TYR A 480 32.36 5.96 -4.97
C TYR A 480 32.81 4.99 -3.86
N GLU A 481 34.08 4.59 -3.89
CA GLU A 481 34.69 3.72 -2.88
C GLU A 481 35.85 4.41 -2.15
N THR A 482 35.98 4.18 -0.85
CA THR A 482 37.15 4.56 -0.05
C THR A 482 37.42 3.55 1.05
N THR A 483 38.58 3.61 1.71
CA THR A 483 38.92 2.71 2.82
C THR A 483 38.34 3.20 4.14
N MET A 484 38.22 2.31 5.12
CA MET A 484 37.80 2.69 6.47
C MET A 484 38.84 3.60 7.13
N VAL A 485 38.41 4.76 7.63
CA VAL A 485 39.28 5.68 8.36
C VAL A 485 39.55 5.18 9.77
N SER A 486 40.79 5.33 10.25
CA SER A 486 41.19 4.96 11.61
C SER A 486 40.94 6.09 12.63
N HIS A 487 40.94 7.34 12.17
CA HIS A 487 40.71 8.53 12.99
C HIS A 487 39.67 9.43 12.32
N CYS A 488 38.83 10.05 13.14
CA CYS A 488 37.77 10.92 12.64
C CYS A 488 38.38 12.16 11.96
N PRO A 489 38.03 12.47 10.70
CA PRO A 489 38.60 13.63 10.01
C PRO A 489 38.15 14.97 10.63
N LYS A 490 37.06 14.98 11.40
CA LYS A 490 36.52 16.18 12.07
C LYS A 490 37.11 16.43 13.46
N CYS A 491 37.40 15.38 14.25
CA CYS A 491 37.81 15.55 15.66
C CYS A 491 39.01 14.71 16.10
N GLY A 492 39.61 13.93 15.20
CA GLY A 492 40.76 13.07 15.51
C GLY A 492 40.44 11.83 16.36
N SER A 493 39.20 11.64 16.83
CA SER A 493 38.84 10.51 17.67
C SER A 493 39.00 9.16 16.95
N PRO A 494 39.55 8.12 17.64
CA PRO A 494 39.63 6.76 17.10
C PRO A 494 38.30 6.00 17.21
N TYR A 495 37.28 6.56 17.87
CA TYR A 495 36.00 5.88 18.13
C TYR A 495 35.07 5.95 16.91
N ILE A 496 35.46 5.31 15.83
CA ILE A 496 34.70 5.19 14.59
C ILE A 496 34.13 3.78 14.50
N GLY A 497 32.84 3.66 14.22
CA GLY A 497 32.24 2.35 14.07
C GLY A 497 30.88 2.37 13.40
N GLY A 498 30.47 1.20 12.93
CA GLY A 498 29.11 0.99 12.43
C GLY A 498 28.09 1.01 13.57
N PHE A 499 26.95 1.65 13.35
CA PHE A 499 25.81 1.53 14.25
C PHE A 499 25.05 0.24 13.94
N ARG A 500 25.00 -0.73 14.88
CA ARG A 500 24.43 -2.07 14.68
C ARG A 500 23.47 -2.53 15.78
N ALA A 501 22.68 -1.62 16.36
CA ALA A 501 21.69 -2.01 17.37
C ALA A 501 20.47 -2.67 16.71
N GLY A 502 20.05 -3.84 17.22
CA GLY A 502 18.81 -4.54 16.84
C GLY A 502 17.80 -4.63 17.97
N THR A 503 16.51 -4.82 17.66
CA THR A 503 15.43 -4.94 18.65
C THR A 503 15.71 -5.99 19.74
N GLN A 504 16.31 -7.13 19.38
CA GLN A 504 16.74 -8.17 20.33
C GLN A 504 17.84 -7.69 21.30
N GLN A 505 18.80 -6.89 20.83
CA GLN A 505 19.83 -6.32 21.69
C GLN A 505 19.24 -5.27 22.63
N ILE A 506 18.28 -4.47 22.16
CA ILE A 506 17.54 -3.53 23.01
C ILE A 506 16.80 -4.27 24.11
N GLU A 507 16.09 -5.34 23.77
CA GLU A 507 15.36 -6.19 24.72
C GLU A 507 16.28 -6.68 25.85
N GLN A 508 17.48 -7.18 25.51
CA GLN A 508 18.48 -7.61 26.50
C GLN A 508 18.97 -6.45 27.39
N VAL A 509 19.22 -5.28 26.80
CA VAL A 509 19.65 -4.09 27.56
C VAL A 509 18.56 -3.61 28.52
N VAL A 510 17.30 -3.58 28.07
CA VAL A 510 16.15 -3.17 28.88
C VAL A 510 15.89 -4.20 29.99
N ALA A 511 15.90 -5.49 29.68
CA ALA A 511 15.71 -6.55 30.67
C ALA A 511 16.81 -6.54 31.75
N LYS A 512 18.06 -6.29 31.35
CA LYS A 512 19.17 -6.15 32.30
C LYS A 512 19.04 -4.93 33.20
N ARG A 513 18.52 -3.82 32.67
CA ARG A 513 18.36 -2.56 33.42
C ARG A 513 17.13 -2.57 34.32
N PHE A 514 16.06 -3.23 33.90
CA PHE A 514 14.76 -3.29 34.58
C PHE A 514 14.30 -4.75 34.73
N PRO A 515 14.92 -5.52 35.66
CA PRO A 515 14.68 -6.96 35.78
C PRO A 515 13.25 -7.36 36.17
N GLY A 516 12.43 -6.42 36.66
CA GLY A 516 11.01 -6.65 36.98
C GLY A 516 10.02 -6.23 35.88
N ALA A 517 10.48 -5.64 34.79
CA ALA A 517 9.59 -5.15 33.73
C ALA A 517 9.16 -6.28 32.78
N ARG A 518 7.87 -6.34 32.43
CA ARG A 518 7.34 -7.27 31.43
C ARG A 518 7.51 -6.65 30.05
N ILE A 519 8.40 -7.23 29.26
CA ILE A 519 8.82 -6.66 27.97
C ILE A 519 8.22 -7.49 26.83
N ALA A 520 7.61 -6.81 25.87
CA ALA A 520 7.21 -7.37 24.59
C ALA A 520 8.09 -6.82 23.46
N ARG A 521 8.43 -7.68 22.49
CA ARG A 521 9.11 -7.29 21.25
C ARG A 521 8.17 -7.48 20.06
N MET A 522 8.10 -6.45 19.20
CA MET A 522 7.33 -6.47 17.96
C MET A 522 8.20 -6.09 16.77
N ASP A 523 8.55 -7.11 15.99
CA ASP A 523 9.30 -7.04 14.73
C ASP A 523 8.89 -8.17 13.77
N LEU A 524 9.46 -8.18 12.58
CA LEU A 524 9.10 -9.13 11.52
C LEU A 524 9.25 -10.59 11.99
N ASP A 525 10.25 -10.89 12.82
CA ASP A 525 10.55 -12.26 13.27
C ASP A 525 9.54 -12.75 14.31
N THR A 526 9.11 -11.88 15.21
CA THR A 526 8.11 -12.19 16.25
C THR A 526 6.67 -12.24 15.70
N THR A 527 6.41 -11.65 14.53
CA THR A 527 5.04 -11.54 13.96
C THR A 527 4.74 -12.44 12.76
N ARG A 528 5.59 -13.44 12.42
CA ARG A 528 5.41 -14.28 11.21
C ARG A 528 4.12 -15.12 11.17
N GLY A 529 3.53 -15.45 12.33
CA GLY A 529 2.30 -16.24 12.43
C GLY A 529 1.02 -15.44 12.14
N LYS A 530 -0.06 -16.11 11.70
CA LYS A 530 -1.34 -15.47 11.31
C LYS A 530 -1.92 -14.54 12.39
N GLU A 531 -1.73 -14.88 13.68
CA GLU A 531 -2.26 -14.14 14.84
C GLU A 531 -1.17 -13.47 15.69
N GLY A 532 0.12 -13.65 15.41
CA GLY A 532 1.20 -13.19 16.29
C GLY A 532 1.15 -11.68 16.54
N TYR A 533 0.87 -10.92 15.48
CA TYR A 533 0.65 -9.48 15.56
C TYR A 533 -0.49 -9.09 16.50
N GLN A 534 -1.66 -9.70 16.34
CA GLN A 534 -2.87 -9.38 17.10
C GLN A 534 -2.72 -9.77 18.58
N LYS A 535 -2.06 -10.89 18.86
CA LYS A 535 -1.82 -11.37 20.23
C LYS A 535 -0.99 -10.38 21.05
N ILE A 536 0.12 -9.90 20.50
CA ILE A 536 1.00 -8.94 21.21
C ILE A 536 0.27 -7.63 21.49
N LEU A 537 -0.47 -7.10 20.51
CA LEU A 537 -1.20 -5.84 20.69
C LEU A 537 -2.35 -5.97 21.68
N LYS A 538 -3.06 -7.10 21.66
CA LYS A 538 -4.12 -7.38 22.63
C LYS A 538 -3.54 -7.48 24.04
N ALA A 539 -2.49 -8.28 24.24
CA ALA A 539 -1.79 -8.43 25.52
C ALA A 539 -1.24 -7.09 26.04
N PHE A 540 -0.65 -6.27 25.16
CA PHE A 540 -0.19 -4.93 25.53
C PHE A 540 -1.35 -4.01 25.93
N SER A 541 -2.46 -4.01 25.18
CA SER A 541 -3.67 -3.26 25.53
C SER A 541 -4.28 -3.68 26.87
N GLU A 542 -4.23 -4.99 27.18
CA GLU A 542 -4.71 -5.61 28.41
C GLU A 542 -3.72 -5.46 29.60
N LYS A 543 -2.64 -4.68 29.43
CA LYS A 543 -1.59 -4.42 30.45
C LYS A 543 -0.84 -5.69 30.91
N GLU A 544 -0.74 -6.70 30.05
CA GLU A 544 0.12 -7.87 30.31
C GLU A 544 1.61 -7.53 30.19
N TYR A 545 1.94 -6.45 29.48
CA TYR A 545 3.30 -5.96 29.25
C TYR A 545 3.42 -4.48 29.63
N ASP A 546 4.56 -4.11 30.20
CA ASP A 546 4.86 -2.74 30.63
C ASP A 546 5.62 -1.96 29.54
N ILE A 547 6.47 -2.66 28.77
CA ILE A 547 7.32 -2.07 27.75
C ILE A 547 7.13 -2.79 26.42
N LEU A 548 6.81 -2.07 25.35
CA LEU A 548 6.76 -2.57 23.98
C LEU A 548 7.94 -2.03 23.17
N ILE A 549 8.85 -2.91 22.77
CA ILE A 549 9.99 -2.59 21.90
C ILE A 549 9.65 -2.97 20.48
N GLY A 550 9.87 -2.07 19.52
CA GLY A 550 9.65 -2.43 18.13
C GLY A 550 10.13 -1.43 17.10
N THR A 551 9.83 -1.78 15.85
CA THR A 551 10.17 -0.97 14.68
C THR A 551 8.94 -0.15 14.25
N GLN A 552 8.83 0.19 12.97
CA GLN A 552 7.72 1.02 12.44
C GLN A 552 6.33 0.44 12.71
N MET A 553 6.22 -0.84 13.05
CA MET A 553 4.94 -1.49 13.34
C MET A 553 4.28 -1.01 14.64
N ILE A 554 5.05 -0.49 15.60
CA ILE A 554 4.49 -0.04 16.88
C ILE A 554 3.91 1.38 16.77
N VAL A 555 4.38 2.19 15.82
CA VAL A 555 4.00 3.60 15.70
C VAL A 555 2.82 3.86 14.75
N LYS A 556 2.19 2.80 14.19
CA LYS A 556 1.16 2.89 13.14
C LYS A 556 -0.11 2.13 13.51
N GLY A 557 -1.28 2.75 13.31
CA GLY A 557 -2.57 2.06 13.29
C GLY A 557 -3.14 1.57 14.64
N HIS A 558 -2.46 1.83 15.76
CA HIS A 558 -2.91 1.44 17.11
C HIS A 558 -2.97 2.63 18.05
N ASP A 559 -3.86 2.53 19.02
CA ASP A 559 -4.03 3.50 20.08
C ASP A 559 -4.05 2.80 21.44
N PHE A 560 -3.13 3.21 22.33
CA PHE A 560 -2.97 2.64 23.66
C PHE A 560 -3.10 3.76 24.71
N PRO A 561 -4.26 3.88 25.38
CA PRO A 561 -4.53 4.98 26.30
C PRO A 561 -3.55 5.13 27.46
N ASN A 562 -2.92 4.03 27.89
CA ASN A 562 -1.98 4.00 29.03
C ASN A 562 -0.52 4.20 28.61
N VAL A 563 -0.22 4.45 27.33
CA VAL A 563 1.13 4.77 26.88
C VAL A 563 1.40 6.25 27.13
N THR A 564 2.25 6.53 28.11
CA THR A 564 2.62 7.90 28.52
C THR A 564 4.09 8.22 28.25
N LEU A 565 4.88 7.24 27.80
CA LEU A 565 6.28 7.45 27.40
C LEU A 565 6.59 6.82 26.04
N MET A 566 7.11 7.64 25.15
CA MET A 566 7.70 7.22 23.88
C MET A 566 9.23 7.42 23.89
N GLY A 567 10.01 6.35 23.77
CA GLY A 567 11.47 6.44 23.61
C GLY A 567 11.91 6.16 22.18
N VAL A 568 12.44 7.16 21.48
CA VAL A 568 13.10 6.95 20.17
C VAL A 568 14.59 6.71 20.42
N LEU A 569 15.04 5.49 20.18
CA LEU A 569 16.36 5.03 20.60
C LEU A 569 17.49 5.58 19.74
N SER A 570 17.23 5.83 18.45
CA SER A 570 18.16 6.48 17.53
C SER A 570 17.39 7.07 16.35
N ALA A 571 17.38 8.40 16.24
CA ALA A 571 16.86 9.09 15.06
C ALA A 571 17.79 8.96 13.84
N ASP A 572 19.09 8.83 14.08
CA ASP A 572 20.16 8.84 13.06
C ASP A 572 20.06 7.68 12.07
N LEU A 573 19.49 6.54 12.49
CA LEU A 573 19.33 5.34 11.64
C LEU A 573 18.55 5.62 10.35
N SER A 574 17.47 6.40 10.41
CA SER A 574 16.74 6.82 9.19
C SER A 574 17.45 7.92 8.45
N LEU A 575 18.09 8.84 9.17
CA LEU A 575 18.65 10.06 8.62
C LEU A 575 19.80 9.78 7.65
N TYR A 576 20.58 8.74 7.96
CA TYR A 576 21.69 8.28 7.13
C TYR A 576 21.32 7.02 6.34
N ALA A 577 20.05 6.84 6.03
CA ALA A 577 19.68 5.88 4.99
C ALA A 577 20.23 6.40 3.65
N SER A 578 20.74 5.50 2.82
CA SER A 578 21.13 5.79 1.43
C SER A 578 19.85 6.03 0.60
N ASN A 579 19.15 7.14 0.83
CA ASN A 579 17.94 7.63 0.17
C ASN A 579 17.83 9.16 0.27
N TYR A 580 17.57 9.86 -0.84
CA TYR A 580 17.36 11.31 -0.82
C TYR A 580 16.14 11.72 0.04
N ARG A 581 15.21 10.80 0.31
CA ARG A 581 14.06 10.98 1.22
C ARG A 581 14.37 10.66 2.68
N ALA A 582 15.64 10.49 3.06
CA ALA A 582 16.02 10.07 4.40
C ALA A 582 15.60 11.06 5.48
N ALA A 583 15.82 12.36 5.26
CA ALA A 583 15.41 13.41 6.20
C ALA A 583 13.88 13.51 6.32
N GLU A 584 13.16 13.52 5.20
CA GLU A 584 11.69 13.46 5.18
C GLU A 584 11.13 12.27 5.96
N ARG A 585 11.67 11.08 5.71
CA ARG A 585 11.25 9.87 6.42
C ARG A 585 11.61 9.91 7.90
N THR A 586 12.73 10.53 8.27
CA THR A 586 13.12 10.70 9.68
C THR A 586 12.09 11.55 10.39
N TYR A 587 11.78 12.72 9.83
CA TYR A 587 10.76 13.63 10.36
C TYR A 587 9.41 12.91 10.55
N GLN A 588 8.90 12.27 9.49
CA GLN A 588 7.61 11.55 9.52
C GLN A 588 7.58 10.49 10.63
N LEU A 589 8.65 9.70 10.78
CA LEU A 589 8.70 8.64 11.78
C LEU A 589 8.80 9.18 13.21
N LEU A 590 9.53 10.27 13.43
CA LEU A 590 9.63 10.91 14.74
C LEU A 590 8.29 11.47 15.19
N VAL A 591 7.63 12.26 14.34
CA VAL A 591 6.30 12.83 14.65
C VAL A 591 5.25 11.72 14.85
N GLN A 592 5.26 10.66 14.04
CA GLN A 592 4.38 9.51 14.23
C GLN A 592 4.63 8.80 15.58
N ALA A 593 5.91 8.63 15.94
CA ALA A 593 6.32 7.96 17.17
C ALA A 593 5.90 8.77 18.40
N GLU A 594 6.29 10.04 18.47
CA GLU A 594 5.95 10.95 19.57
C GLU A 594 4.44 11.00 19.78
N GLY A 595 3.70 11.11 18.67
CA GLY A 595 2.24 11.13 18.63
C GLY A 595 1.53 9.87 19.13
N ARG A 596 2.25 8.81 19.54
CA ARG A 596 1.69 7.64 20.23
C ARG A 596 1.54 7.83 21.74
N SER A 597 2.29 8.74 22.33
CA SER A 597 2.22 9.02 23.77
C SER A 597 1.15 10.06 24.10
N GLY A 598 0.49 9.86 25.26
CA GLY A 598 -0.47 10.84 25.80
C GLY A 598 -1.76 10.96 25.00
N ARG A 599 -2.29 9.82 24.53
CA ARG A 599 -3.60 9.75 23.82
C ARG A 599 -4.79 9.53 24.73
N GLY A 600 -4.55 9.05 25.96
CA GLY A 600 -5.56 8.99 27.01
C GLY A 600 -5.67 10.31 27.77
N ASN A 601 -6.21 10.24 28.98
CA ASN A 601 -6.38 11.42 29.85
C ASN A 601 -5.07 11.87 30.52
N LEU A 602 -4.00 11.08 30.41
CA LEU A 602 -2.70 11.37 31.02
C LEU A 602 -1.77 12.05 30.00
N PRO A 603 -1.01 13.08 30.40
CA PRO A 603 -0.05 13.72 29.51
C PRO A 603 1.08 12.75 29.15
N GLY A 604 1.49 12.79 27.88
CA GLY A 604 2.59 11.97 27.37
C GLY A 604 3.93 12.72 27.39
N GLU A 605 5.02 11.96 27.45
CA GLU A 605 6.37 12.43 27.16
C GLU A 605 6.98 11.62 26.02
N ALA A 606 7.81 12.27 25.21
CA ALA A 606 8.65 11.61 24.23
C ALA A 606 10.12 11.99 24.45
N VAL A 607 11.02 11.01 24.35
CA VAL A 607 12.47 11.21 24.45
C VAL A 607 13.12 10.72 23.16
N ILE A 608 13.69 11.66 22.40
CA ILE A 608 14.42 11.39 21.16
C ILE A 608 15.91 11.39 21.46
N GLN A 609 16.57 10.28 21.17
CA GLN A 609 18.00 10.16 21.31
C GLN A 609 18.66 10.24 19.93
N THR A 610 19.68 11.08 19.80
CA THR A 610 20.40 11.26 18.55
C THR A 610 21.85 11.71 18.77
N TYR A 611 22.71 11.46 17.79
CA TYR A 611 24.06 12.02 17.74
C TYR A 611 24.13 13.34 16.96
N HIS A 612 23.02 13.79 16.38
CA HIS A 612 22.90 15.02 15.59
C HIS A 612 21.63 15.80 15.99
N PRO A 613 21.49 16.22 17.25
CA PRO A 613 20.35 17.00 17.69
C PRO A 613 20.12 18.22 16.81
N GLU A 614 21.18 18.87 16.29
CA GLU A 614 21.13 20.07 15.46
C GLU A 614 20.51 19.88 14.06
N HIS A 615 20.24 18.66 13.60
CA HIS A 615 19.73 18.44 12.25
C HIS A 615 18.30 18.98 12.07
N TYR A 616 18.02 19.75 11.01
CA TYR A 616 16.73 20.42 10.77
C TYR A 616 15.52 19.49 10.88
N SER A 617 15.58 18.31 10.23
CA SER A 617 14.53 17.29 10.32
C SER A 617 14.22 16.82 11.75
N ILE A 618 15.23 16.79 12.63
CA ILE A 618 15.07 16.41 14.03
C ILE A 618 14.52 17.59 14.84
N GLN A 619 15.05 18.80 14.65
CA GLN A 619 14.56 20.01 15.30
C GLN A 619 13.09 20.28 14.98
N ALA A 620 12.73 20.23 13.71
CA ALA A 620 11.36 20.40 13.26
C ALA A 620 10.43 19.30 13.81
N ALA A 621 10.90 18.05 13.95
CA ALA A 621 10.13 17.00 14.60
C ALA A 621 9.88 17.29 16.09
N ILE A 622 10.92 17.73 16.82
CA ILE A 622 10.82 18.12 18.25
C ILE A 622 9.81 19.25 18.45
N ASN A 623 9.85 20.25 17.57
CA ASN A 623 8.95 21.39 17.59
C ASN A 623 7.57 21.08 17.00
N GLN A 624 7.42 19.91 16.36
CA GLN A 624 6.24 19.48 15.61
C GLN A 624 5.84 20.48 14.51
N ASP A 625 6.84 21.12 13.92
CA ASP A 625 6.68 22.14 12.89
C ASP A 625 6.90 21.51 11.51
N TYR A 626 5.82 21.24 10.79
CA TYR A 626 5.90 20.71 9.43
C TYR A 626 6.35 21.78 8.42
N GLU A 627 5.96 23.03 8.63
CA GLU A 627 6.26 24.10 7.68
C GLU A 627 7.76 24.40 7.68
N GLU A 628 8.36 24.52 8.86
CA GLU A 628 9.82 24.67 9.01
C GLU A 628 10.56 23.49 8.35
N PHE A 629 10.11 22.26 8.60
CA PHE A 629 10.68 21.09 7.93
C PHE A 629 10.56 21.17 6.40
N TYR A 630 9.37 21.53 5.90
CA TYR A 630 9.08 21.60 4.47
C TYR A 630 9.96 22.61 3.76
N GLN A 631 10.05 23.84 4.30
CA GLN A 631 10.82 24.92 3.69
C GLN A 631 12.31 24.58 3.59
N GLU A 632 12.89 23.99 4.64
CA GLU A 632 14.27 23.50 4.62
C GLU A 632 14.44 22.37 3.60
N GLU A 633 13.65 21.30 3.67
CA GLU A 633 13.79 20.14 2.80
C GLU A 633 13.57 20.50 1.32
N ILE A 634 12.55 21.29 0.98
CA ILE A 634 12.26 21.66 -0.41
C ILE A 634 13.38 22.53 -1.00
N SER A 635 14.03 23.36 -0.20
CA SER A 635 15.19 24.15 -0.64
C SER A 635 16.35 23.24 -1.05
N TYR A 636 16.66 22.21 -0.26
CA TYR A 636 17.67 21.20 -0.61
C TYR A 636 17.28 20.43 -1.87
N ARG A 637 16.01 20.01 -2.01
CA ARG A 637 15.52 19.29 -3.19
C ARG A 637 15.63 20.14 -4.46
N ARG A 638 15.33 21.45 -4.38
CA ARG A 638 15.47 22.41 -5.49
C ARG A 638 16.93 22.55 -5.94
N VAL A 639 17.84 22.81 -5.01
CA VAL A 639 19.28 22.98 -5.31
C VAL A 639 19.90 21.71 -5.90
N MET A 640 19.54 20.54 -5.34
CA MET A 640 20.10 19.26 -5.75
C MET A 640 19.37 18.63 -6.95
N GLY A 641 18.25 19.20 -7.41
CA GLY A 641 17.44 18.66 -8.51
C GLY A 641 16.75 17.33 -8.19
N TYR A 642 16.20 17.17 -6.98
CA TYR A 642 15.44 15.97 -6.58
C TYR A 642 13.92 16.21 -6.58
N PRO A 643 13.10 15.15 -6.70
CA PRO A 643 11.65 15.26 -6.54
C PRO A 643 11.25 15.86 -5.18
N PRO A 644 10.19 16.71 -5.13
CA PRO A 644 9.30 17.09 -6.23
C PRO A 644 9.76 18.28 -7.09
N ALA A 645 10.93 18.88 -6.81
CA ALA A 645 11.42 20.03 -7.56
C ALA A 645 11.88 19.68 -8.99
N SER A 646 12.23 18.42 -9.23
CA SER A 646 12.56 17.84 -10.53
C SER A 646 12.00 16.42 -10.60
N ASN A 647 12.04 15.76 -11.76
CA ASN A 647 11.59 14.38 -11.92
C ASN A 647 12.79 13.43 -11.98
N LEU A 648 12.58 12.18 -11.57
CA LEU A 648 13.63 11.16 -11.52
C LEU A 648 13.16 9.87 -12.21
N LEU A 649 13.89 9.46 -13.24
CA LEU A 649 13.76 8.14 -13.86
C LEU A 649 14.92 7.25 -13.40
N ALA A 650 14.60 6.11 -12.78
CA ALA A 650 15.55 5.05 -12.50
C ALA A 650 15.39 3.91 -13.51
N VAL A 651 16.50 3.45 -14.06
CA VAL A 651 16.59 2.27 -14.92
C VAL A 651 17.32 1.19 -14.13
N HIS A 652 16.58 0.20 -13.67
CA HIS A 652 17.10 -0.96 -12.94
C HIS A 652 17.42 -2.07 -13.93
N GLY A 653 18.64 -2.61 -13.86
CA GLY A 653 19.04 -3.81 -14.58
C GLY A 653 19.34 -4.95 -13.62
N SER A 654 18.92 -6.16 -13.97
CA SER A 654 19.29 -7.37 -13.23
C SER A 654 19.61 -8.55 -14.14
N CYS A 655 20.64 -9.31 -13.77
CA CYS A 655 21.12 -10.48 -14.51
C CYS A 655 21.80 -11.48 -13.55
N ASP A 656 21.82 -12.75 -13.89
CA ASP A 656 22.54 -13.80 -13.15
C ASP A 656 24.07 -13.71 -13.33
N ARG A 657 24.53 -13.02 -14.39
CA ARG A 657 25.94 -12.77 -14.72
C ARG A 657 26.30 -11.30 -14.55
N GLU A 658 27.24 -11.02 -13.64
CA GLU A 658 27.63 -9.66 -13.28
C GLU A 658 28.28 -8.89 -14.44
N ASP A 659 29.19 -9.53 -15.19
CA ASP A 659 29.91 -8.87 -16.30
C ASP A 659 28.94 -8.48 -17.44
N THR A 660 28.01 -9.38 -17.77
CA THR A 660 26.96 -9.12 -18.76
C THR A 660 26.07 -7.95 -18.33
N LEU A 661 25.71 -7.87 -17.04
CA LEU A 661 24.94 -6.75 -16.51
C LEU A 661 25.70 -5.43 -16.60
N LYS A 662 26.98 -5.41 -16.21
CA LYS A 662 27.82 -4.21 -16.27
C LYS A 662 27.94 -3.69 -17.69
N GLU A 663 28.31 -4.56 -18.62
CA GLU A 663 28.47 -4.23 -20.04
C GLU A 663 27.18 -3.63 -20.62
N ALA A 664 26.04 -4.26 -20.37
CA ALA A 664 24.75 -3.77 -20.86
C ALA A 664 24.33 -2.42 -20.26
N MET A 665 24.54 -2.22 -18.95
CA MET A 665 24.25 -0.94 -18.31
C MET A 665 25.19 0.16 -18.82
N ASP A 666 26.44 -0.15 -19.15
CA ASP A 666 27.37 0.78 -19.80
C ASP A 666 26.93 1.14 -21.22
N TYR A 667 26.39 0.17 -21.99
CA TYR A 667 25.79 0.46 -23.29
C TYR A 667 24.57 1.38 -23.19
N ILE A 668 23.69 1.16 -22.20
CA ILE A 668 22.57 2.08 -21.91
C ILE A 668 23.11 3.47 -21.59
N ARG A 669 24.14 3.57 -20.76
CA ARG A 669 24.78 4.85 -20.41
C ARG A 669 25.30 5.58 -21.66
N ARG A 670 26.07 4.91 -22.51
CA ARG A 670 26.61 5.47 -23.75
C ARG A 670 25.53 5.90 -24.72
N TYR A 671 24.41 5.18 -24.78
CA TYR A 671 23.27 5.56 -25.60
C TYR A 671 22.59 6.82 -25.04
N LEU A 672 22.38 6.89 -23.73
CA LEU A 672 21.84 8.07 -23.05
C LEU A 672 22.72 9.31 -23.28
N ASP A 673 24.03 9.19 -23.12
CA ASP A 673 24.96 10.32 -23.34
C ASP A 673 24.82 10.90 -24.77
N ARG A 674 24.51 10.06 -25.78
CA ARG A 674 24.31 10.51 -27.16
C ARG A 674 22.97 11.22 -27.39
N ILE A 675 21.90 10.78 -26.73
CA ILE A 675 20.54 11.32 -26.95
C ILE A 675 20.19 12.48 -26.00
N CYS A 676 20.92 12.63 -24.89
CA CYS A 676 20.64 13.61 -23.84
C CYS A 676 21.50 14.89 -23.92
N ASP A 677 22.40 15.02 -24.90
CA ASP A 677 23.57 15.90 -24.83
C ASP A 677 23.30 17.42 -24.87
N LYS A 678 22.04 17.90 -24.84
CA LYS A 678 21.69 19.33 -25.01
C LYS A 678 20.48 19.85 -24.23
N ASP A 679 19.90 19.06 -23.32
CA ASP A 679 18.56 19.36 -22.77
C ASP A 679 18.48 19.47 -21.24
N GLY A 680 19.60 19.61 -20.54
CA GLY A 680 19.63 19.73 -19.07
C GLY A 680 19.43 18.40 -18.32
N PHE A 681 19.56 17.26 -19.00
CA PHE A 681 19.53 15.95 -18.36
C PHE A 681 20.76 15.73 -17.48
N GLN A 682 20.55 15.16 -16.29
CA GLN A 682 21.65 14.70 -15.45
C GLN A 682 21.58 13.18 -15.29
N ILE A 683 22.62 12.48 -15.73
CA ILE A 683 22.69 11.01 -15.71
C ILE A 683 23.73 10.57 -14.68
N ILE A 684 23.31 9.76 -13.71
CA ILE A 684 24.13 9.24 -12.61
C ILE A 684 24.18 7.71 -12.70
N GLY A 685 25.37 7.14 -12.52
CA GLY A 685 25.63 5.72 -12.69
C GLY A 685 26.17 5.36 -14.08
N PRO A 686 26.27 4.05 -14.41
CA PRO A 686 25.65 2.94 -13.68
C PRO A 686 26.35 2.63 -12.36
N ALA A 687 25.59 2.21 -11.34
CA ALA A 687 26.12 1.82 -10.04
C ALA A 687 25.41 0.56 -9.51
N ALA A 688 26.07 -0.21 -8.65
CA ALA A 688 25.45 -1.34 -7.97
C ALA A 688 24.39 -0.85 -6.97
N GLU A 689 23.23 -1.51 -6.93
CA GLU A 689 22.19 -1.16 -5.96
C GLU A 689 22.64 -1.39 -4.50
N ASN A 690 21.92 -0.79 -3.53
CA ASN A 690 22.14 -0.99 -2.09
C ASN A 690 22.24 -2.48 -1.70
N VAL A 691 21.46 -3.34 -2.37
CA VAL A 691 21.59 -4.78 -2.31
C VAL A 691 22.02 -5.26 -3.69
N SER A 692 23.31 -5.49 -3.85
CA SER A 692 23.93 -5.79 -5.15
C SER A 692 23.53 -7.14 -5.73
N LYS A 693 23.04 -8.08 -4.91
CA LYS A 693 22.59 -9.42 -5.35
C LYS A 693 21.39 -9.92 -4.52
N ILE A 694 20.34 -10.40 -5.20
CA ILE A 694 19.15 -11.01 -4.57
C ILE A 694 18.74 -12.24 -5.38
N ASN A 695 18.50 -13.39 -4.71
CA ASN A 695 18.10 -14.64 -5.37
C ASN A 695 18.97 -14.96 -6.59
N ASP A 696 20.29 -14.87 -6.39
CA ASP A 696 21.32 -15.08 -7.40
C ASP A 696 21.37 -14.10 -8.60
N MET A 697 20.54 -13.06 -8.59
CA MET A 697 20.55 -12.00 -9.60
C MET A 697 21.34 -10.78 -9.12
N TYR A 698 22.37 -10.38 -9.85
CA TYR A 698 23.06 -9.10 -9.68
C TYR A 698 22.18 -7.93 -10.11
N ARG A 699 22.38 -6.75 -9.50
CA ARG A 699 21.51 -5.58 -9.70
C ARG A 699 22.29 -4.27 -9.81
N ASN A 700 22.07 -3.54 -10.90
CA ASN A 700 22.61 -2.22 -11.17
C ASN A 700 21.49 -1.21 -11.46
N VAL A 701 21.77 0.06 -11.24
CA VAL A 701 20.84 1.15 -11.50
C VAL A 701 21.51 2.33 -12.21
N LEU A 702 20.75 2.99 -13.08
CA LEU A 702 21.04 4.28 -13.69
C LEU A 702 19.95 5.27 -13.30
N TYR A 703 20.32 6.49 -12.94
CA TYR A 703 19.38 7.55 -12.59
C TYR A 703 19.48 8.69 -13.61
N ILE A 704 18.32 9.18 -14.05
CA ILE A 704 18.20 10.27 -15.02
C ILE A 704 17.27 11.32 -14.40
N ARG A 705 17.76 12.56 -14.27
CA ARG A 705 17.01 13.68 -13.71
C ARG A 705 16.69 14.72 -14.75
N GLN A 706 15.47 15.26 -14.69
CA GLN A 706 14.96 16.28 -15.62
C GLN A 706 13.73 16.98 -15.05
N GLU A 707 13.63 18.30 -15.27
CA GLU A 707 12.52 19.15 -14.82
C GLU A 707 11.20 18.82 -15.53
N SER A 708 11.24 18.42 -16.81
CA SER A 708 10.06 17.95 -17.54
C SER A 708 9.90 16.44 -17.46
N ILE A 709 8.74 16.00 -16.98
CA ILE A 709 8.35 14.59 -16.93
C ILE A 709 8.16 14.01 -18.33
N GLU A 710 7.65 14.80 -19.28
CA GLU A 710 7.43 14.40 -20.67
C GLU A 710 8.74 14.02 -21.36
N LYS A 711 9.81 14.79 -21.09
CA LYS A 711 11.16 14.48 -21.57
C LYS A 711 11.66 13.14 -21.02
N LEU A 712 11.45 12.84 -19.73
CA LEU A 712 11.83 11.53 -19.16
C LEU A 712 11.04 10.38 -19.77
N VAL A 713 9.74 10.56 -20.00
CA VAL A 713 8.89 9.56 -20.66
C VAL A 713 9.40 9.28 -22.08
N ALA A 714 9.76 10.33 -22.84
CA ALA A 714 10.34 10.17 -24.17
C ALA A 714 11.67 9.40 -24.14
N ILE A 715 12.57 9.72 -23.20
CA ILE A 715 13.83 8.98 -23.01
C ILE A 715 13.57 7.51 -22.69
N ARG A 716 12.61 7.21 -21.82
CA ARG A 716 12.22 5.82 -21.52
C ARG A 716 11.75 5.09 -22.78
N GLU A 717 10.89 5.71 -23.59
CA GLU A 717 10.41 5.11 -24.84
C GLU A 717 11.54 4.87 -25.86
N TYR A 718 12.54 5.76 -25.94
CA TYR A 718 13.73 5.53 -26.75
C TYR A 718 14.58 4.37 -26.23
N LEU A 719 14.75 4.26 -24.91
CA LEU A 719 15.44 3.13 -24.28
C LEU A 719 14.73 1.80 -24.54
N GLU A 720 13.41 1.75 -24.41
CA GLU A 720 12.61 0.56 -24.71
C GLU A 720 12.86 0.07 -26.14
N ARG A 721 12.81 0.96 -27.13
CA ARG A 721 13.10 0.61 -28.53
C ARG A 721 14.55 0.18 -28.74
N TYR A 722 15.50 0.87 -28.11
CA TYR A 722 16.91 0.51 -28.19
C TYR A 722 17.17 -0.90 -27.64
N ILE A 723 16.61 -1.23 -26.48
CA ILE A 723 16.73 -2.55 -25.86
C ILE A 723 16.07 -3.64 -26.73
N GLU A 724 14.87 -3.38 -27.26
CA GLU A 724 14.13 -4.35 -28.10
C GLU A 724 14.88 -4.75 -29.38
N ILE A 725 15.64 -3.84 -29.97
CA ILE A 725 16.39 -4.08 -31.22
C ILE A 725 17.70 -4.84 -30.95
N ASN A 726 18.25 -4.77 -29.74
CA ASN A 726 19.57 -5.30 -29.39
C ASN A 726 19.48 -6.61 -28.60
N LYS A 727 19.71 -7.75 -29.27
CA LYS A 727 19.69 -9.10 -28.66
C LYS A 727 20.63 -9.29 -27.45
N GLY A 728 21.64 -8.44 -27.30
CA GLY A 728 22.53 -8.46 -26.13
C GLY A 728 21.81 -8.22 -24.80
N PHE A 729 20.61 -7.62 -24.82
CA PHE A 729 19.78 -7.38 -23.64
C PHE A 729 18.81 -8.53 -23.31
N ASP A 730 18.68 -9.56 -24.16
CA ASP A 730 17.79 -10.70 -23.92
C ASP A 730 17.94 -11.38 -22.53
N PRO A 731 19.16 -11.55 -21.96
CA PRO A 731 19.31 -12.16 -20.64
C PRO A 731 19.12 -11.18 -19.48
N ILE A 732 18.76 -9.93 -19.74
CA ILE A 732 18.76 -8.84 -18.75
C ILE A 732 17.34 -8.40 -18.49
N TYR A 733 16.95 -8.46 -17.22
CA TYR A 733 15.68 -7.93 -16.79
C TYR A 733 15.83 -6.43 -16.49
N ILE A 734 15.30 -5.60 -17.39
CA ILE A 734 15.25 -4.14 -17.26
C ILE A 734 13.89 -3.72 -16.67
N GLN A 735 13.93 -2.80 -15.70
CA GLN A 735 12.75 -2.24 -15.06
C GLN A 735 12.90 -0.73 -14.92
N TYR A 736 11.85 0.01 -15.27
CA TYR A 736 11.79 1.46 -15.12
C TYR A 736 11.04 1.86 -13.86
N ASP A 737 11.49 2.93 -13.22
CA ASP A 737 10.82 3.55 -12.09
C ASP A 737 10.89 5.08 -12.22
N ILE A 738 9.76 5.68 -12.58
CA ILE A 738 9.64 7.14 -12.72
C ILE A 738 8.94 7.71 -11.49
N ASN A 739 9.48 8.79 -10.94
CA ASN A 739 8.93 9.54 -9.81
C ASN A 739 8.83 11.02 -10.11
#